data_AF-A0A660WSI3-F1
#
_entry.id   AF-A0A660WSI3-F1
#
_cell.length_a   1.000
_cell.length_b   1.000
_cell.length_c   1.000
_cell.angle_alpha   90.00
_cell.angle_beta   90.00
_cell.angle_gamma   90.00
#
_symmetry.space_group_name_H-M   'P 1'
#
loop_
_entity.id
_entity.type
_entity.pdbx_description
1 polymer ?
#
loop_
_entity_poly.entity_id
_entity_poly.type
_entity_poly.pdbx_seq_one_letter_code
_entity_poly.pdbx_strand_id
1 'polypeptide(L)'
;LPVTIGGISVEENQDIQLLSETENEVVIESNDTEKVAITQNSSDKGIVIKEKQGKKEEVFKQERKLSTVKSTVSFLLTDGPQSRLPYSEVRNIIKDMIEKCPVGESLWIEDTGWITKNVDGSGNGTLNLPDGTKAEFKFDKDGNITQIAIEQPDIALAPGWWEGKSNEEIISLLQDLLQQGYVDTVAQALRELITGVVIEEGGKVRVIPGDLERAKTIASQLEGVTIIDMPADTHYVRIVGQRVKTSQGEGIVLYAKDGLAITELDNGRIMFEGKSTLGGSFNVSFGDWKEFTKAIVSWGGDKGQNQRITPDQFKDIIKFLCVSSKLTSVIKSGALDTNEMEKIVRAIADIVDDSETTSLEKEKMIEPLLAFLDAGFPPESNCITQASDIPLFSAFLSIIHDRDINTSVKENLAQELLSRLTSENVNFSNKIYISELLTEIASDNTISISTKQTIISTFISLLKDQNTELLYLQTVLSSNLKKLLVERKVIPFDTIEKSMVEDLLNILKNAPESAEGIPLRKNIVDILREIAFDPKVDNAIRREIITDFCSIIRSKLTLSDVEINIALSLVDIAREYSNLKELIATNLNLSGKQLDIWNDFGILVIRLKDKDFSEFDLDTIYSVLSSLPANLITPVKVIGSSNTQEMMVVARVSSSGLIEIYVHFDIWGGCANYILFHEIGHLVDWHSLTPDQRKEFDRLHALSYTGSGDSWKNFARPYGEENREEDFATMFEAYTQDTLSLLARAKTYAEEDPINNLLIEKVKFMAKLFAHRGRDGKMYTYIYKVENDGTIKRAEVELGSDDLPVIPDNINWETF
;
A
#
# COMPACT_ATOMS: atom_id res chain seq x y z
N LEU A 1 -34.41 68.39 -46.41
CA LEU A 1 -34.54 69.05 -45.08
C LEU A 1 -34.45 67.93 -44.04
N PRO A 2 -33.57 68.02 -43.04
CA PRO A 2 -33.45 66.98 -42.02
C PRO A 2 -34.71 67.00 -41.14
N VAL A 3 -35.45 65.89 -41.10
CA VAL A 3 -36.58 65.69 -40.18
C VAL A 3 -36.04 65.02 -38.94
N THR A 4 -36.22 65.64 -37.77
CA THR A 4 -35.73 65.11 -36.50
C THR A 4 -36.92 64.58 -35.70
N ILE A 5 -36.99 63.27 -35.50
CA ILE A 5 -37.96 62.64 -34.60
C ILE A 5 -37.17 61.99 -33.46
N GLY A 6 -37.38 62.46 -32.22
CA GLY A 6 -36.84 61.79 -31.02
C GLY A 6 -35.31 61.64 -30.96
N GLY A 7 -34.53 62.50 -31.65
CA GLY A 7 -33.07 62.50 -31.57
C GLY A 7 -32.34 61.51 -32.49
N ILE A 8 -33.03 60.90 -33.46
CA ILE A 8 -32.41 60.08 -34.51
C ILE A 8 -32.29 60.92 -35.80
N SER A 9 -31.08 61.07 -36.36
CA SER A 9 -30.89 61.66 -37.69
C SER A 9 -30.87 60.57 -38.75
N VAL A 10 -31.71 60.67 -39.77
CA VAL A 10 -31.71 59.76 -40.93
C VAL A 10 -30.93 60.44 -42.06
N GLU A 11 -29.91 59.77 -42.62
CA GLU A 11 -29.17 60.27 -43.79
C GLU A 11 -30.02 60.19 -45.07
N GLU A 12 -29.81 61.15 -45.97
CA GLU A 12 -30.57 61.30 -47.23
C GLU A 12 -30.49 60.05 -48.11
N ASN A 13 -31.63 59.44 -48.40
CA ASN A 13 -31.79 58.47 -49.48
C ASN A 13 -32.77 59.07 -50.51
N GLN A 14 -32.41 59.09 -51.80
CA GLN A 14 -33.09 59.87 -52.85
C GLN A 14 -34.49 59.34 -53.25
N ASP A 15 -34.98 58.27 -52.61
CA ASP A 15 -36.17 57.52 -53.03
C ASP A 15 -37.40 57.67 -52.11
N ILE A 16 -37.36 58.60 -51.14
CA ILE A 16 -38.43 58.77 -50.14
C ILE A 16 -38.90 60.22 -50.09
N GLN A 17 -40.21 60.45 -50.26
CA GLN A 17 -40.85 61.76 -50.22
C GLN A 17 -41.67 61.93 -48.93
N LEU A 18 -41.40 63.02 -48.18
CA LEU A 18 -42.17 63.40 -46.99
C LEU A 18 -43.51 64.01 -47.41
N LEU A 19 -44.63 63.46 -46.91
CA LEU A 19 -45.98 63.94 -47.24
C LEU A 19 -46.58 64.86 -46.18
N SER A 20 -46.37 64.57 -44.89
CA SER A 20 -46.83 65.43 -43.78
C SER A 20 -46.11 65.13 -42.46
N GLU A 21 -45.93 66.17 -41.63
CA GLU A 21 -45.33 66.09 -40.30
C GLU A 21 -46.17 66.88 -39.29
N THR A 22 -46.52 66.23 -38.17
CA THR A 22 -47.14 66.84 -36.99
C THR A 22 -46.35 66.42 -35.74
N GLU A 23 -46.65 67.04 -34.60
CA GLU A 23 -45.98 66.76 -33.32
C GLU A 23 -46.04 65.28 -32.89
N ASN A 24 -47.00 64.49 -33.42
CA ASN A 24 -47.20 63.09 -33.04
C ASN A 24 -47.29 62.11 -34.24
N GLU A 25 -47.13 62.57 -35.48
CA GLU A 25 -47.28 61.73 -36.68
C GLU A 25 -46.43 62.23 -37.86
N VAL A 26 -45.73 61.31 -38.53
CA VAL A 26 -45.01 61.56 -39.79
C VAL A 26 -45.42 60.57 -40.87
N VAL A 27 -45.72 61.06 -42.07
CA VAL A 27 -46.15 60.26 -43.22
C VAL A 27 -45.14 60.41 -44.36
N ILE A 28 -44.64 59.28 -44.86
CA ILE A 28 -43.68 59.20 -45.98
C ILE A 28 -44.21 58.28 -47.09
N GLU A 29 -43.81 58.53 -48.33
CA GLU A 29 -44.15 57.74 -49.52
C GLU A 29 -42.88 57.41 -50.31
N SER A 30 -42.72 56.15 -50.72
CA SER A 30 -41.66 55.73 -51.65
C SER A 30 -42.14 55.85 -53.11
N ASN A 31 -41.20 55.86 -54.06
CA ASN A 31 -41.50 55.92 -55.50
C ASN A 31 -42.41 54.78 -56.02
N ASP A 32 -42.60 53.70 -55.24
CA ASP A 32 -43.49 52.58 -55.56
C ASP A 32 -44.94 52.77 -55.04
N THR A 33 -45.33 53.99 -54.65
CA THR A 33 -46.67 54.40 -54.15
C THR A 33 -47.13 53.81 -52.81
N GLU A 34 -46.21 53.21 -52.04
CA GLU A 34 -46.49 52.77 -50.68
C GLU A 34 -46.42 53.93 -49.68
N LYS A 35 -47.54 54.16 -48.98
CA LYS A 35 -47.68 55.19 -47.95
C LYS A 35 -47.53 54.59 -46.56
N VAL A 36 -46.56 55.09 -45.80
CA VAL A 36 -46.26 54.64 -44.43
C VAL A 36 -46.52 55.79 -43.47
N ALA A 37 -47.34 55.55 -42.44
CA ALA A 37 -47.62 56.49 -41.36
C ALA A 37 -46.96 56.01 -40.06
N ILE A 38 -46.17 56.89 -39.43
CA ILE A 38 -45.44 56.66 -38.19
C ILE A 38 -46.09 57.54 -37.10
N THR A 39 -46.68 56.93 -36.08
CA THR A 39 -47.36 57.64 -34.97
C THR A 39 -46.69 57.39 -33.62
N GLN A 40 -46.58 58.42 -32.78
CA GLN A 40 -46.08 58.35 -31.41
C GLN A 40 -47.27 58.19 -30.44
N ASN A 41 -47.29 57.11 -29.66
CA ASN A 41 -48.39 56.81 -28.73
C ASN A 41 -48.02 57.21 -27.29
N SER A 42 -48.95 57.83 -26.56
CA SER A 42 -48.73 58.46 -25.24
C SER A 42 -48.76 57.50 -24.04
N SER A 43 -48.51 56.21 -24.25
CA SER A 43 -48.30 55.23 -23.18
C SER A 43 -47.04 54.44 -23.49
N ASP A 44 -46.20 54.16 -22.49
CA ASP A 44 -44.81 53.66 -22.50
C ASP A 44 -44.51 52.38 -23.34
N LYS A 45 -44.96 52.32 -24.59
CA LYS A 45 -44.91 51.18 -25.49
C LYS A 45 -44.76 51.65 -26.94
N GLY A 46 -43.60 52.19 -27.28
CA GLY A 46 -43.04 52.03 -28.63
C GLY A 46 -43.62 52.86 -29.79
N ILE A 47 -42.91 52.81 -30.92
CA ILE A 47 -43.30 53.41 -32.21
C ILE A 47 -44.17 52.40 -32.97
N VAL A 48 -45.27 52.87 -33.59
CA VAL A 48 -46.15 52.02 -34.41
C VAL A 48 -46.06 52.46 -35.87
N ILE A 49 -45.69 51.52 -36.76
CA ILE A 49 -45.67 51.71 -38.21
C ILE A 49 -46.91 51.00 -38.77
N LYS A 50 -47.75 51.72 -39.53
CA LYS A 50 -48.92 51.14 -40.20
C LYS A 50 -48.79 51.27 -41.72
N GLU A 51 -48.76 50.13 -42.40
CA GLU A 51 -48.98 50.03 -43.85
C GLU A 51 -50.46 50.04 -44.18
N LYS A 52 -50.88 50.91 -45.10
CA LYS A 52 -52.29 51.08 -45.45
C LYS A 52 -52.76 50.15 -46.58
N GLN A 53 -52.28 48.91 -46.64
CA GLN A 53 -52.88 47.83 -47.44
C GLN A 53 -52.81 46.47 -46.73
N GLY A 54 -53.22 46.45 -45.45
CA GLY A 54 -53.86 45.29 -44.82
C GLY A 54 -53.09 43.97 -44.81
N LYS A 55 -52.06 43.85 -43.95
CA LYS A 55 -51.83 42.74 -42.99
C LYS A 55 -50.39 42.79 -42.44
N LYS A 56 -50.14 43.66 -41.46
CA LYS A 56 -49.16 43.45 -40.37
C LYS A 56 -49.26 44.61 -39.37
N GLU A 57 -49.45 44.28 -38.10
CA GLU A 57 -49.19 45.21 -37.00
C GLU A 57 -47.84 44.81 -36.41
N GLU A 58 -46.81 45.64 -36.59
CA GLU A 58 -45.54 45.49 -35.85
C GLU A 58 -45.46 46.61 -34.80
N VAL A 59 -45.47 46.19 -33.53
CA VAL A 59 -45.26 47.07 -32.38
C VAL A 59 -43.77 47.04 -32.08
N PHE A 60 -43.05 48.13 -32.39
CA PHE A 60 -41.66 48.27 -31.98
C PHE A 60 -41.63 48.59 -30.48
N LYS A 61 -41.46 47.56 -29.64
CA LYS A 61 -40.96 47.80 -28.28
C LYS A 61 -39.64 48.54 -28.43
N GLN A 62 -39.48 49.62 -27.67
CA GLN A 62 -38.23 50.33 -27.52
C GLN A 62 -37.13 49.31 -27.28
N GLU A 63 -36.28 49.10 -28.29
CA GLU A 63 -35.01 48.44 -28.10
C GLU A 63 -34.26 49.28 -27.07
N ARG A 64 -34.26 48.81 -25.82
CA ARG A 64 -33.04 48.98 -25.03
C ARG A 64 -31.94 48.46 -25.94
N LYS A 65 -31.03 49.35 -26.33
CA LYS A 65 -29.68 49.02 -26.81
C LYS A 65 -29.33 47.65 -26.24
N LEU A 66 -29.15 46.67 -27.14
CA LEU A 66 -28.62 45.38 -26.77
C LEU A 66 -27.39 45.67 -25.92
N SER A 67 -27.53 45.31 -24.65
CA SER A 67 -26.45 45.09 -23.73
C SER A 67 -25.40 44.28 -24.46
N THR A 68 -24.17 44.80 -24.49
CA THR A 68 -22.97 43.96 -24.46
C THR A 68 -23.27 42.81 -23.50
N VAL A 69 -23.37 41.59 -24.00
CA VAL A 69 -23.43 40.41 -23.13
C VAL A 69 -22.03 40.30 -22.55
N LYS A 70 -21.82 40.99 -21.42
CA LYS A 70 -20.62 40.88 -20.61
C LYS A 70 -20.56 39.45 -20.08
N SER A 71 -19.59 38.66 -20.52
CA SER A 71 -19.27 37.38 -19.90
C SER A 71 -18.52 37.67 -18.59
N THR A 72 -19.24 37.73 -17.48
CA THR A 72 -18.60 37.76 -16.16
C THR A 72 -18.10 36.36 -15.83
N VAL A 73 -16.79 36.12 -16.02
CA VAL A 73 -16.12 34.90 -15.55
C VAL A 73 -15.96 35.00 -14.03
N SER A 74 -16.73 34.22 -13.27
CA SER A 74 -16.55 34.10 -11.82
C SER A 74 -15.67 32.88 -11.53
N PHE A 75 -14.46 33.09 -11.01
CA PHE A 75 -13.61 32.00 -10.55
C PHE A 75 -14.03 31.56 -9.15
N LEU A 76 -14.49 30.32 -9.00
CA LEU A 76 -14.47 29.62 -7.72
C LEU A 76 -13.10 28.94 -7.58
N LEU A 77 -12.53 29.05 -6.38
CA LEU A 77 -11.17 28.70 -6.01
C LEU A 77 -10.76 27.27 -6.43
N THR A 78 -9.99 27.13 -7.51
CA THR A 78 -8.92 26.13 -7.65
C THR A 78 -7.87 26.65 -8.62
N ASP A 79 -6.60 26.64 -8.21
CA ASP A 79 -5.46 27.08 -9.02
C ASP A 79 -5.33 26.23 -10.30
N GLY A 80 -5.33 26.88 -11.46
CA GLY A 80 -5.20 26.34 -12.81
C GLY A 80 -4.77 27.43 -13.81
N PRO A 81 -4.22 27.08 -14.99
CA PRO A 81 -2.94 27.60 -15.46
C PRO A 81 -2.97 29.02 -16.05
N GLN A 82 -1.93 29.78 -15.67
CA GLN A 82 -1.29 30.89 -16.38
C GLN A 82 -2.18 32.04 -16.89
N SER A 83 -2.65 32.88 -15.96
CA SER A 83 -2.75 34.32 -16.26
C SER A 83 -1.34 34.92 -16.35
N ARG A 84 -1.12 35.89 -17.26
CA ARG A 84 0.17 36.57 -17.48
C ARG A 84 0.74 37.29 -16.24
N LEU A 85 -0.04 37.41 -15.17
CA LEU A 85 0.38 37.80 -13.82
C LEU A 85 -0.09 36.73 -12.82
N PRO A 86 0.75 36.25 -11.89
CA PRO A 86 0.33 35.34 -10.83
C PRO A 86 -0.89 35.89 -10.06
N TYR A 87 -1.92 35.08 -9.83
CA TYR A 87 -3.08 35.46 -9.00
C TYR A 87 -2.68 35.99 -7.61
N SER A 88 -1.54 35.53 -7.09
CA SER A 88 -0.93 36.03 -5.86
C SER A 88 -0.53 37.50 -5.96
N GLU A 89 0.02 37.95 -7.09
CA GLU A 89 0.35 39.36 -7.32
C GLU A 89 -0.91 40.23 -7.45
N VAL A 90 -1.92 39.75 -8.19
CA VAL A 90 -3.21 40.45 -8.30
C VAL A 90 -3.89 40.58 -6.94
N ARG A 91 -3.88 39.52 -6.12
CA ARG A 91 -4.40 39.57 -4.74
C ARG A 91 -3.63 40.54 -3.86
N ASN A 92 -2.31 40.61 -3.99
CA ASN A 92 -1.50 41.53 -3.19
C ASN A 92 -1.81 42.99 -3.54
N ILE A 93 -1.99 43.30 -4.83
CA ILE A 93 -2.40 44.64 -5.28
C ILE A 93 -3.80 44.98 -4.75
N ILE A 94 -4.77 44.05 -4.86
CA ILE A 94 -6.13 44.26 -4.34
C ILE A 94 -6.11 44.47 -2.82
N LYS A 95 -5.34 43.69 -2.07
CA LYS A 95 -5.18 43.86 -0.62
C LYS A 95 -4.61 45.23 -0.26
N ASP A 96 -3.57 45.66 -0.98
CA ASP A 96 -2.98 46.99 -0.81
C ASP A 96 -4.01 48.11 -1.12
N MET A 97 -4.85 47.93 -2.14
CA MET A 97 -5.98 48.85 -2.43
C MET A 97 -7.03 48.86 -1.30
N ILE A 98 -7.38 47.70 -0.73
CA ILE A 98 -8.35 47.57 0.38
C ILE A 98 -7.82 48.21 1.67
N GLU A 99 -6.53 48.09 1.95
CA GLU A 99 -5.86 48.72 3.09
C GLU A 99 -5.80 50.24 2.96
N LYS A 100 -5.57 50.74 1.73
CA LYS A 100 -5.47 52.18 1.44
C LYS A 100 -6.82 52.89 1.31
N CYS A 101 -7.92 52.17 1.11
CA CYS A 101 -9.25 52.75 0.97
C CYS A 101 -9.92 52.99 2.35
N PRO A 102 -10.26 54.25 2.71
CA PRO A 102 -10.97 54.56 3.95
C PRO A 102 -12.38 53.96 3.99
N VAL A 103 -12.85 53.64 5.20
CA VAL A 103 -14.20 53.09 5.40
C VAL A 103 -15.26 54.13 5.04
N GLY A 104 -16.20 53.74 4.18
CA GLY A 104 -17.29 54.59 3.68
C GLY A 104 -16.96 55.39 2.41
N GLU A 105 -15.80 55.18 1.80
CA GLU A 105 -15.32 55.96 0.65
C GLU A 105 -15.05 55.11 -0.60
N SER A 106 -14.95 55.81 -1.74
CA SER A 106 -14.46 55.27 -3.01
C SER A 106 -13.11 55.90 -3.34
N LEU A 107 -12.10 55.07 -3.60
CA LEU A 107 -10.76 55.48 -4.01
C LEU A 107 -10.56 55.15 -5.49
N TRP A 108 -10.25 56.16 -6.29
CA TRP A 108 -9.81 56.00 -7.68
C TRP A 108 -8.28 56.09 -7.73
N ILE A 109 -7.64 55.10 -8.34
CA ILE A 109 -6.20 55.05 -8.54
C ILE A 109 -5.94 55.13 -10.04
N GLU A 110 -5.36 56.25 -10.47
CA GLU A 110 -5.02 56.54 -11.85
C GLU A 110 -4.22 55.38 -12.46
N ASP A 111 -4.58 54.98 -13.69
CA ASP A 111 -4.02 53.85 -14.44
C ASP A 111 -4.12 52.46 -13.79
N THR A 112 -4.71 52.34 -12.60
CA THR A 112 -4.75 51.08 -11.82
C THR A 112 -6.18 50.59 -11.56
N GLY A 113 -7.16 51.46 -11.32
CA GLY A 113 -8.56 51.04 -11.11
C GLY A 113 -9.31 51.83 -10.04
N TRP A 114 -10.43 51.31 -9.54
CA TRP A 114 -11.19 51.94 -8.45
C TRP A 114 -11.63 50.92 -7.41
N ILE A 115 -11.80 51.36 -6.17
CA ILE A 115 -12.31 50.54 -5.06
C ILE A 115 -13.30 51.35 -4.24
N THR A 116 -14.34 50.71 -3.72
CA THR A 116 -15.30 51.28 -2.76
C THR A 116 -15.36 50.38 -1.53
N LYS A 117 -15.17 50.98 -0.36
CA LYS A 117 -15.28 50.31 0.94
C LYS A 117 -16.50 50.86 1.68
N ASN A 118 -17.50 50.01 1.88
CA ASN A 118 -18.73 50.33 2.59
C ASN A 118 -18.45 50.57 4.08
N VAL A 119 -19.43 51.18 4.78
CA VAL A 119 -19.34 51.50 6.21
C VAL A 119 -19.17 50.25 7.09
N ASP A 120 -19.65 49.09 6.64
CA ASP A 120 -19.54 47.80 7.33
C ASP A 120 -18.20 47.08 7.08
N GLY A 121 -17.28 47.71 6.33
CA GLY A 121 -15.97 47.15 5.98
C GLY A 121 -15.96 46.30 4.71
N SER A 122 -17.13 45.91 4.17
CA SER A 122 -17.24 45.19 2.91
C SER A 122 -17.06 46.11 1.71
N GLY A 123 -16.89 45.58 0.50
CA GLY A 123 -16.83 46.45 -0.67
C GLY A 123 -16.54 45.75 -1.98
N ASN A 124 -16.31 46.56 -3.00
CA ASN A 124 -16.00 46.10 -4.36
C ASN A 124 -15.05 47.05 -5.09
N GLY A 125 -14.47 46.60 -6.18
CA GLY A 125 -13.61 47.43 -7.00
C GLY A 125 -13.32 46.83 -8.36
N THR A 126 -12.61 47.60 -9.19
CA THR A 126 -11.99 47.16 -10.44
C THR A 126 -10.50 47.47 -10.42
N LEU A 127 -9.72 46.61 -11.06
CA LEU A 127 -8.29 46.72 -11.27
C LEU A 127 -8.01 46.57 -12.77
N ASN A 128 -7.34 47.55 -13.38
CA ASN A 128 -6.81 47.44 -14.74
C ASN A 128 -5.40 46.87 -14.67
N LEU A 129 -5.15 45.76 -15.36
CA LEU A 129 -3.85 45.11 -15.44
C LEU A 129 -3.03 45.66 -16.63
N PRO A 130 -1.69 45.61 -16.57
CA PRO A 130 -0.80 46.12 -17.63
C PRO A 130 -1.01 45.51 -19.02
N ASP A 131 -1.62 44.33 -19.12
CA ASP A 131 -1.95 43.63 -20.37
C ASP A 131 -3.31 44.05 -20.97
N GLY A 132 -3.99 45.03 -20.36
CA GLY A 132 -5.30 45.55 -20.79
C GLY A 132 -6.48 44.76 -20.23
N THR A 133 -6.24 43.71 -19.45
CA THR A 133 -7.26 42.92 -18.76
C THR A 133 -7.85 43.71 -17.58
N LYS A 134 -9.16 43.60 -17.35
CA LYS A 134 -9.81 44.22 -16.17
C LYS A 134 -10.21 43.16 -15.16
N ALA A 135 -9.96 43.38 -13.88
CA ALA A 135 -10.39 42.51 -12.81
C ALA A 135 -11.38 43.24 -11.90
N GLU A 136 -12.64 42.80 -11.86
CA GLU A 136 -13.62 43.17 -10.84
C GLU A 136 -13.40 42.32 -9.59
N PHE A 137 -13.56 42.89 -8.39
CA PHE A 137 -13.42 42.12 -7.14
C PHE A 137 -14.41 42.57 -6.07
N LYS A 138 -14.67 41.69 -5.10
CA LYS A 138 -15.42 41.96 -3.87
C LYS A 138 -14.66 41.47 -2.65
N PHE A 139 -14.91 42.12 -1.52
CA PHE A 139 -14.33 41.73 -0.24
C PHE A 139 -15.37 41.83 0.89
N ASP A 140 -15.20 40.98 1.90
CA ASP A 140 -16.05 40.97 3.08
C ASP A 140 -15.64 42.06 4.10
N LYS A 141 -16.40 42.13 5.19
CA LYS A 141 -16.18 43.05 6.32
C LYS A 141 -14.79 42.94 6.96
N ASP A 142 -14.12 41.80 6.81
CA ASP A 142 -12.82 41.51 7.39
C ASP A 142 -11.69 41.80 6.37
N GLY A 143 -12.02 42.33 5.19
CA GLY A 143 -11.08 42.66 4.12
C GLY A 143 -10.63 41.45 3.30
N ASN A 144 -11.25 40.28 3.49
CA ASN A 144 -10.95 39.10 2.69
C ASN A 144 -11.63 39.20 1.34
N ILE A 145 -10.89 38.94 0.28
CA ILE A 145 -11.42 38.92 -1.08
C ILE A 145 -12.35 37.71 -1.22
N THR A 146 -13.63 37.97 -1.47
CA THR A 146 -14.69 36.96 -1.61
C THR A 146 -14.99 36.62 -3.06
N GLN A 147 -14.64 37.50 -3.99
CA GLN A 147 -14.84 37.29 -5.43
C GLN A 147 -13.79 38.07 -6.22
N ILE A 148 -13.25 37.46 -7.28
CA ILE A 148 -12.50 38.16 -8.35
C ILE A 148 -13.07 37.66 -9.69
N ALA A 149 -13.37 38.58 -10.59
CA ALA A 149 -13.83 38.32 -11.95
C ALA A 149 -12.91 39.05 -12.93
N ILE A 150 -12.31 38.33 -13.87
CA ILE A 150 -11.34 38.88 -14.82
C ILE A 150 -11.99 38.96 -16.21
N GLU A 151 -12.14 40.16 -16.74
CA GLU A 151 -12.62 40.50 -18.08
C GLU A 151 -11.43 40.42 -19.05
N GLN A 152 -11.33 39.30 -19.79
CA GLN A 152 -10.35 39.14 -20.87
C GLN A 152 -10.79 39.90 -22.13
N PRO A 153 -9.87 40.46 -22.93
CA PRO A 153 -10.21 41.09 -24.20
C PRO A 153 -10.77 40.06 -25.20
N ASP A 154 -11.85 40.40 -25.90
CA ASP A 154 -12.46 39.56 -26.93
C ASP A 154 -11.46 39.30 -28.08
N ILE A 155 -10.96 38.07 -28.20
CA ILE A 155 -10.31 37.59 -29.41
C ILE A 155 -11.38 36.92 -30.27
N ALA A 156 -11.73 37.53 -31.39
CA ALA A 156 -12.58 36.93 -32.41
C ALA A 156 -11.73 36.51 -33.62
N LEU A 157 -11.87 35.25 -34.05
CA LEU A 157 -11.26 34.78 -35.30
C LEU A 157 -12.07 35.32 -36.49
N ALA A 158 -11.38 35.64 -37.59
CA ALA A 158 -12.05 36.10 -38.80
C ALA A 158 -12.95 34.98 -39.38
N PRO A 159 -14.10 35.30 -40.01
CA PRO A 159 -14.90 34.29 -40.71
C PRO A 159 -14.06 33.52 -41.73
N GLY A 160 -14.11 32.18 -41.68
CA GLY A 160 -13.34 31.33 -42.58
C GLY A 160 -11.84 31.22 -42.24
N TRP A 161 -11.44 31.54 -41.00
CA TRP A 161 -10.05 31.52 -40.51
C TRP A 161 -9.27 30.20 -40.74
N TRP A 162 -9.97 29.10 -41.01
CA TRP A 162 -9.40 27.77 -41.26
C TRP A 162 -9.18 27.46 -42.75
N GLU A 163 -9.67 28.31 -43.66
CA GLU A 163 -9.59 28.06 -45.10
C GLU A 163 -8.12 28.06 -45.56
N GLY A 164 -7.71 27.00 -46.26
CA GLY A 164 -6.33 26.82 -46.74
C GLY A 164 -5.31 26.35 -45.69
N LYS A 165 -5.68 26.24 -44.41
CA LYS A 165 -4.81 25.72 -43.36
C LYS A 165 -4.83 24.19 -43.27
N SER A 166 -3.73 23.58 -42.84
CA SER A 166 -3.67 22.16 -42.49
C SER A 166 -4.34 21.88 -41.14
N ASN A 167 -4.57 20.60 -40.80
CA ASN A 167 -5.13 20.26 -39.49
C ASN A 167 -4.15 20.61 -38.36
N GLU A 168 -2.85 20.41 -38.58
CA GLU A 168 -1.79 20.74 -37.60
C GLU A 168 -1.75 22.24 -37.30
N GLU A 169 -1.88 23.09 -38.33
CA GLU A 169 -1.94 24.55 -38.15
C GLU A 169 -3.18 24.98 -37.35
N ILE A 170 -4.33 24.34 -37.61
CA ILE A 170 -5.57 24.61 -36.86
C ILE A 170 -5.44 24.14 -35.42
N ILE A 171 -4.96 22.92 -35.19
CA ILE A 171 -4.77 22.36 -33.84
C ILE A 171 -3.83 23.24 -33.05
N SER A 172 -2.68 23.63 -33.63
CA SER A 172 -1.73 24.52 -32.96
C SER A 172 -2.36 25.85 -32.56
N LEU A 173 -3.16 26.46 -33.43
CA LEU A 173 -3.85 27.73 -33.13
C LEU A 173 -4.90 27.57 -32.02
N LEU A 174 -5.77 26.56 -32.14
CA LEU A 174 -6.84 26.36 -31.17
C LEU A 174 -6.28 25.93 -29.81
N GLN A 175 -5.23 25.12 -29.78
CA GLN A 175 -4.55 24.72 -28.55
C GLN A 175 -3.89 25.92 -27.86
N ASP A 176 -3.27 26.84 -28.61
CA ASP A 176 -2.71 28.08 -28.08
C ASP A 176 -3.81 28.98 -27.47
N LEU A 177 -4.94 29.11 -28.16
CA LEU A 177 -6.10 29.85 -27.64
C LEU A 177 -6.70 29.19 -26.38
N LEU A 178 -6.76 27.86 -26.31
CA LEU A 178 -7.18 27.13 -25.12
C LEU A 178 -6.24 27.37 -23.95
N GLN A 179 -4.92 27.30 -24.19
CA GLN A 179 -3.89 27.57 -23.17
C GLN A 179 -3.94 29.02 -22.66
N GLN A 180 -4.43 29.95 -23.48
CA GLN A 180 -4.65 31.35 -23.10
C GLN A 180 -6.01 31.62 -22.44
N GLY A 181 -6.89 30.62 -22.34
CA GLY A 181 -8.20 30.73 -21.68
C GLY A 181 -9.36 31.17 -22.59
N TYR A 182 -9.17 31.27 -23.90
CA TYR A 182 -10.20 31.68 -24.87
C TYR A 182 -11.16 30.55 -25.25
N VAL A 183 -11.73 29.89 -24.24
CA VAL A 183 -12.56 28.69 -24.38
C VAL A 183 -13.78 28.92 -25.27
N ASP A 184 -14.48 30.04 -25.10
CA ASP A 184 -15.66 30.36 -25.91
C ASP A 184 -15.31 30.67 -27.37
N THR A 185 -14.18 31.35 -27.61
CA THR A 185 -13.65 31.58 -28.96
C THR A 185 -13.34 30.27 -29.65
N VAL A 186 -12.68 29.33 -28.96
CA VAL A 186 -12.36 28.01 -29.53
C VAL A 186 -13.63 27.19 -29.80
N ALA A 187 -14.59 27.22 -28.88
CA ALA A 187 -15.86 26.55 -29.08
C ALA A 187 -16.63 27.11 -30.28
N GLN A 188 -16.61 28.43 -30.45
CA GLN A 188 -17.21 29.10 -31.60
C GLN A 188 -16.47 28.75 -32.90
N ALA A 189 -15.15 28.74 -32.88
CA ALA A 189 -14.30 28.39 -34.01
C ALA A 189 -14.56 26.96 -34.51
N LEU A 190 -14.71 26.00 -33.58
CA LEU A 190 -15.07 24.63 -33.90
C LEU A 190 -16.51 24.51 -34.40
N ARG A 191 -17.46 25.29 -33.84
CA ARG A 191 -18.84 25.35 -34.36
C ARG A 191 -18.87 25.82 -35.81
N GLU A 192 -18.14 26.89 -36.13
CA GLU A 192 -18.03 27.40 -37.50
C GLU A 192 -17.39 26.39 -38.45
N LEU A 193 -16.38 25.65 -37.98
CA LEU A 193 -15.79 24.56 -38.75
C LEU A 193 -16.80 23.44 -39.04
N ILE A 194 -17.73 23.15 -38.11
CA ILE A 194 -18.79 22.15 -38.29
C ILE A 194 -19.88 22.65 -39.24
N THR A 195 -20.39 23.87 -39.04
CA THR A 195 -21.58 24.38 -39.74
C THR A 195 -21.26 25.08 -41.06
N GLY A 196 -20.01 25.49 -41.24
CA GLY A 196 -19.62 26.43 -42.29
C GLY A 196 -20.00 27.86 -41.92
N VAL A 197 -19.53 28.80 -42.74
CA VAL A 197 -19.80 30.25 -42.58
C VAL A 197 -20.19 30.87 -43.91
N VAL A 198 -21.04 31.89 -43.83
CA VAL A 198 -21.42 32.73 -44.97
C VAL A 198 -20.71 34.07 -44.81
N ILE A 199 -19.95 34.47 -45.83
CA ILE A 199 -19.18 35.71 -45.86
C ILE A 199 -19.75 36.62 -46.95
N GLU A 200 -20.04 37.87 -46.61
CA GLU A 200 -20.41 38.91 -47.57
C GLU A 200 -19.21 39.83 -47.83
N GLU A 201 -18.67 39.79 -49.05
CA GLU A 201 -17.59 40.68 -49.49
C GLU A 201 -17.98 41.39 -50.79
N GLY A 202 -17.97 42.74 -50.78
CA GLY A 202 -18.19 43.55 -51.97
C GLY A 202 -19.54 43.32 -52.67
N GLY A 203 -20.60 42.97 -51.92
CA GLY A 203 -21.93 42.68 -52.46
C GLY A 203 -22.08 41.27 -53.05
N LYS A 204 -21.11 40.37 -52.83
CA LYS A 204 -21.19 38.94 -53.19
C LYS A 204 -21.19 38.07 -51.95
N VAL A 205 -22.11 37.11 -51.91
CA VAL A 205 -22.20 36.08 -50.86
C VAL A 205 -21.30 34.90 -51.22
N ARG A 206 -20.36 34.55 -50.35
CA ARG A 206 -19.50 33.37 -50.45
C ARG A 206 -19.80 32.43 -49.27
N VAL A 207 -20.05 31.15 -49.56
CA VAL A 207 -20.30 30.13 -48.54
C VAL A 207 -19.07 29.24 -48.42
N ILE A 208 -18.49 29.15 -47.22
CA ILE A 208 -17.47 28.18 -46.88
C ILE A 208 -18.19 27.00 -46.20
N PRO A 209 -18.25 25.82 -46.83
CA PRO A 209 -18.95 24.67 -46.24
C PRO A 209 -18.23 24.18 -44.98
N GLY A 210 -19.02 23.72 -44.01
CA GLY A 210 -18.49 23.04 -42.82
C GLY A 210 -18.03 21.62 -43.12
N ASP A 211 -17.19 21.09 -42.23
CA ASP A 211 -16.63 19.74 -42.30
C ASP A 211 -16.62 19.11 -40.90
N LEU A 212 -17.68 18.36 -40.60
CA LEU A 212 -17.87 17.72 -39.30
C LEU A 212 -16.76 16.71 -38.98
N GLU A 213 -16.35 15.88 -39.95
CA GLU A 213 -15.34 14.84 -39.71
C GLU A 213 -13.96 15.44 -39.47
N ARG A 214 -13.65 16.52 -40.19
CA ARG A 214 -12.46 17.32 -39.92
C ARG A 214 -12.50 17.99 -38.55
N ALA A 215 -13.64 18.57 -38.17
CA ALA A 215 -13.82 19.15 -36.84
C ALA A 215 -13.68 18.09 -35.73
N LYS A 216 -14.22 16.88 -35.92
CA LYS A 216 -14.04 15.75 -35.01
C LYS A 216 -12.58 15.34 -34.87
N THR A 217 -11.87 15.25 -36.00
CA THR A 217 -10.43 14.92 -36.02
C THR A 217 -9.58 15.95 -35.29
N ILE A 218 -9.91 17.24 -35.44
CA ILE A 218 -9.23 18.33 -34.73
C ILE A 218 -9.58 18.30 -33.24
N ALA A 219 -10.87 18.20 -32.91
CA ALA A 219 -11.35 18.17 -31.53
C ALA A 219 -10.75 17.00 -30.74
N SER A 220 -10.60 15.81 -31.35
CA SER A 220 -9.98 14.65 -30.68
C SER A 220 -8.50 14.84 -30.34
N GLN A 221 -7.85 15.84 -30.92
CA GLN A 221 -6.45 16.18 -30.64
C GLN A 221 -6.30 17.40 -29.72
N LEU A 222 -7.40 18.04 -29.32
CA LEU A 222 -7.41 19.17 -28.41
C LEU A 222 -7.79 18.69 -27.00
N GLU A 223 -7.04 19.15 -26.00
CA GLU A 223 -7.26 18.75 -24.61
C GLU A 223 -8.57 19.34 -24.07
N GLY A 224 -9.40 18.50 -23.44
CA GLY A 224 -10.66 18.91 -22.82
C GLY A 224 -11.75 19.37 -23.81
N VAL A 225 -11.63 19.00 -25.09
CA VAL A 225 -12.62 19.34 -26.14
C VAL A 225 -13.35 18.08 -26.58
N THR A 226 -14.66 18.20 -26.78
CA THR A 226 -15.46 17.13 -27.36
C THR A 226 -16.60 17.66 -28.23
N ILE A 227 -16.97 16.88 -29.25
CA ILE A 227 -18.14 17.14 -30.09
C ILE A 227 -19.18 16.05 -29.81
N ILE A 228 -20.37 16.47 -29.40
CA ILE A 228 -21.49 15.59 -29.09
C ILE A 228 -22.51 15.63 -30.24
N ASP A 229 -22.79 14.45 -30.80
CA ASP A 229 -23.82 14.27 -31.84
C ASP A 229 -25.22 14.20 -31.21
N MET A 230 -26.03 15.25 -31.33
CA MET A 230 -27.41 15.27 -30.81
C MET A 230 -28.46 14.98 -31.90
N PRO A 231 -29.72 14.70 -31.53
CA PRO A 231 -30.77 14.48 -32.53
C PRO A 231 -30.97 15.74 -33.41
N ALA A 232 -31.45 15.55 -34.64
CA ALA A 232 -31.72 16.60 -35.64
C ALA A 232 -30.49 17.32 -36.23
N ASP A 233 -29.37 16.62 -36.41
CA ASP A 233 -28.11 17.15 -36.98
C ASP A 233 -27.52 18.33 -36.19
N THR A 234 -27.91 18.48 -34.93
CA THR A 234 -27.37 19.48 -34.02
C THR A 234 -26.11 18.94 -33.36
N HIS A 235 -24.95 19.55 -33.60
CA HIS A 235 -23.69 19.18 -32.96
C HIS A 235 -23.37 20.18 -31.84
N TYR A 236 -23.10 19.67 -30.64
CA TYR A 236 -22.63 20.51 -29.54
C TYR A 236 -21.13 20.36 -29.36
N VAL A 237 -20.41 21.48 -29.52
CA VAL A 237 -19.04 21.60 -29.03
C VAL A 237 -19.10 21.88 -27.54
N ARG A 238 -18.38 21.07 -26.76
CA ARG A 238 -18.19 21.24 -25.32
C ARG A 238 -16.70 21.27 -25.02
N ILE A 239 -16.29 22.24 -24.22
CA ILE A 239 -14.91 22.42 -23.81
C ILE A 239 -14.86 22.58 -22.30
N VAL A 240 -13.93 21.91 -21.61
CA VAL A 240 -13.74 22.08 -20.17
C VAL A 240 -13.51 23.57 -19.84
N GLY A 241 -14.19 24.07 -18.80
CA GLY A 241 -14.18 25.48 -18.42
C GLY A 241 -15.17 26.35 -19.20
N GLN A 242 -15.84 25.83 -20.23
CA GLN A 242 -16.81 26.58 -21.00
C GLN A 242 -18.06 26.89 -20.17
N ARG A 243 -18.51 28.15 -20.19
CA ARG A 243 -19.81 28.53 -19.65
C ARG A 243 -20.89 28.28 -20.70
N VAL A 244 -21.86 27.44 -20.39
CA VAL A 244 -22.91 27.04 -21.34
C VAL A 244 -24.29 27.43 -20.82
N LYS A 245 -25.13 27.90 -21.75
CA LYS A 245 -26.55 28.16 -21.50
C LYS A 245 -27.38 27.02 -22.06
N THR A 246 -28.17 26.40 -21.20
CA THR A 246 -28.99 25.23 -21.52
C THR A 246 -30.46 25.53 -21.22
N SER A 247 -31.35 24.64 -21.65
CA SER A 247 -32.78 24.72 -21.27
C SER A 247 -33.01 24.54 -19.76
N GLN A 248 -32.03 24.01 -19.03
CA GLN A 248 -32.10 23.72 -17.59
C GLN A 248 -31.43 24.80 -16.73
N GLY A 249 -30.70 25.74 -17.35
CA GLY A 249 -29.95 26.79 -16.66
C GLY A 249 -28.60 27.09 -17.31
N GLU A 250 -27.87 28.03 -16.72
CA GLU A 250 -26.47 28.32 -17.05
C GLU A 250 -25.54 27.52 -16.14
N GLY A 251 -24.36 27.15 -16.64
CA GLY A 251 -23.40 26.34 -15.89
C GLY A 251 -22.03 26.29 -16.55
N ILE A 252 -21.12 25.51 -15.95
CA ILE A 252 -19.75 25.34 -16.41
C ILE A 252 -19.51 23.87 -16.76
N VAL A 253 -18.92 23.61 -17.93
CA VAL A 253 -18.48 22.28 -18.35
C VAL A 253 -17.25 21.89 -17.53
N LEU A 254 -17.34 20.81 -16.77
CA LEU A 254 -16.26 20.32 -15.92
C LEU A 254 -15.48 19.17 -16.56
N TYR A 255 -16.12 18.44 -17.47
CA TYR A 255 -15.53 17.31 -18.18
C TYR A 255 -16.05 17.29 -19.61
N ALA A 256 -15.17 17.05 -20.57
CA ALA A 256 -15.49 16.92 -21.98
C ALA A 256 -14.45 16.02 -22.66
N LYS A 257 -14.84 14.79 -23.00
CA LYS A 257 -13.97 13.79 -23.66
C LYS A 257 -14.83 12.70 -24.31
N ASP A 258 -14.37 12.10 -25.40
CA ASP A 258 -14.96 10.90 -26.03
C ASP A 258 -16.48 10.97 -26.25
N GLY A 259 -16.94 12.12 -26.75
CA GLY A 259 -18.36 12.38 -27.03
C GLY A 259 -19.24 12.52 -25.78
N LEU A 260 -18.66 12.67 -24.59
CA LEU A 260 -19.37 12.88 -23.32
C LEU A 260 -19.00 14.24 -22.71
N ALA A 261 -19.98 14.90 -22.08
CA ALA A 261 -19.72 16.09 -21.28
C ALA A 261 -20.50 16.09 -19.96
N ILE A 262 -19.86 16.60 -18.91
CA ILE A 262 -20.47 16.83 -17.59
C ILE A 262 -20.45 18.34 -17.34
N THR A 263 -21.61 18.93 -17.09
CA THR A 263 -21.78 20.35 -16.78
C THR A 263 -22.39 20.50 -15.39
N GLU A 264 -21.77 21.29 -14.53
CA GLU A 264 -22.34 21.71 -13.24
C GLU A 264 -23.09 23.03 -13.47
N LEU A 265 -24.39 23.01 -13.27
CA LEU A 265 -25.26 24.18 -13.42
C LEU A 265 -25.17 25.07 -12.18
N ASP A 266 -25.37 26.39 -12.35
CA ASP A 266 -25.31 27.39 -11.28
C ASP A 266 -26.34 27.12 -10.15
N ASN A 267 -27.36 26.30 -10.42
CA ASN A 267 -28.36 25.85 -9.45
C ASN A 267 -27.98 24.54 -8.70
N GLY A 268 -26.77 24.02 -8.90
CA GLY A 268 -26.25 22.80 -8.27
C GLY A 268 -26.59 21.49 -8.96
N ARG A 269 -27.40 21.52 -10.03
CA ARG A 269 -27.76 20.32 -10.82
C ARG A 269 -26.61 19.91 -11.74
N ILE A 270 -26.52 18.61 -12.00
CA ILE A 270 -25.50 18.06 -12.90
C ILE A 270 -26.16 17.66 -14.21
N MET A 271 -25.71 18.22 -15.32
CA MET A 271 -26.14 17.84 -16.65
C MET A 271 -25.09 16.94 -17.28
N PHE A 272 -25.54 15.79 -17.81
CA PHE A 272 -24.71 14.82 -18.48
C PHE A 272 -25.20 14.60 -19.90
N GLU A 273 -24.33 14.86 -20.86
CA GLU A 273 -24.62 14.81 -22.29
C GLU A 273 -23.72 13.79 -22.95
N GLY A 274 -24.24 13.04 -23.91
CA GLY A 274 -23.42 12.05 -24.59
C GLY A 274 -24.13 11.20 -25.64
N LYS A 275 -23.35 10.31 -26.25
CA LYS A 275 -23.85 9.29 -27.19
C LYS A 275 -23.86 7.93 -26.50
N SER A 276 -25.03 7.29 -26.48
CA SER A 276 -25.23 5.98 -25.86
C SER A 276 -24.58 4.87 -26.67
N THR A 277 -24.01 3.88 -25.98
CA THR A 277 -23.58 2.61 -26.57
C THR A 277 -24.72 1.80 -27.18
N LEU A 278 -25.97 2.06 -26.77
CA LEU A 278 -27.19 1.43 -27.33
C LEU A 278 -27.72 2.11 -28.60
N GLY A 279 -27.04 3.15 -29.09
CA GLY A 279 -27.50 4.00 -30.19
C GLY A 279 -28.38 5.15 -29.71
N GLY A 280 -28.17 6.34 -30.29
CA GLY A 280 -28.85 7.58 -29.91
C GLY A 280 -28.09 8.40 -28.88
N SER A 281 -28.39 9.70 -28.83
CA SER A 281 -27.82 10.64 -27.85
C SER A 281 -28.73 10.83 -26.65
N PHE A 282 -28.13 11.18 -25.52
CA PHE A 282 -28.82 11.50 -24.29
C PHE A 282 -28.37 12.85 -23.75
N ASN A 283 -29.31 13.55 -23.12
CA ASN A 283 -29.06 14.71 -22.28
C ASN A 283 -29.93 14.53 -21.04
N VAL A 284 -29.28 14.27 -19.91
CA VAL A 284 -29.93 13.93 -18.64
C VAL A 284 -29.46 14.90 -17.57
N SER A 285 -30.38 15.37 -16.72
CA SER A 285 -30.05 16.22 -15.57
C SER A 285 -30.34 15.50 -14.27
N PHE A 286 -29.40 15.58 -13.34
CA PHE A 286 -29.46 15.04 -11.98
C PHE A 286 -29.55 16.18 -10.97
N GLY A 287 -30.18 15.91 -9.83
CA GLY A 287 -30.33 16.88 -8.75
C GLY A 287 -29.00 17.26 -8.11
N ASP A 288 -28.09 16.30 -7.96
CA ASP A 288 -26.78 16.49 -7.34
C ASP A 288 -25.74 15.44 -7.80
N TRP A 289 -24.54 15.52 -7.23
CA TRP A 289 -23.44 14.58 -7.48
C TRP A 289 -23.71 13.14 -7.00
N LYS A 290 -24.61 12.94 -6.02
CA LYS A 290 -24.94 11.60 -5.50
C LYS A 290 -25.81 10.86 -6.51
N GLU A 291 -26.86 11.51 -6.99
CA GLU A 291 -27.74 10.97 -8.04
C GLU A 291 -26.95 10.69 -9.32
N PHE A 292 -26.06 11.63 -9.71
CA PHE A 292 -25.18 11.45 -10.85
C PHE A 292 -24.28 10.21 -10.70
N THR A 293 -23.55 10.10 -9.58
CA THR A 293 -22.60 8.99 -9.36
C THR A 293 -23.31 7.63 -9.39
N LYS A 294 -24.49 7.51 -8.76
CA LYS A 294 -25.29 6.28 -8.80
C LYS A 294 -25.71 5.90 -10.22
N ALA A 295 -26.14 6.88 -11.01
CA ALA A 295 -26.50 6.64 -12.40
C ALA A 295 -25.30 6.16 -13.21
N ILE A 296 -24.12 6.77 -13.02
CA ILE A 296 -22.89 6.35 -13.70
C ILE A 296 -22.52 4.90 -13.34
N VAL A 297 -22.57 4.51 -12.07
CA VAL A 297 -22.31 3.13 -11.63
C VAL A 297 -23.31 2.14 -12.23
N SER A 298 -24.59 2.51 -12.28
CA SER A 298 -25.64 1.70 -12.90
C SER A 298 -25.43 1.51 -14.41
N TRP A 299 -24.89 2.53 -15.09
CA TRP A 299 -24.64 2.49 -16.53
C TRP A 299 -23.31 1.87 -16.92
N GLY A 300 -22.33 1.84 -16.02
CA GLY A 300 -20.94 1.47 -16.30
C GLY A 300 -20.51 0.06 -15.86
N GLY A 301 -21.37 -0.73 -15.21
CA GLY A 301 -21.00 -2.03 -14.65
C GLY A 301 -21.83 -3.20 -15.17
N ASP A 302 -21.16 -4.11 -15.89
CA ASP A 302 -21.59 -5.42 -16.40
C ASP A 302 -22.26 -5.47 -17.78
N LYS A 303 -21.82 -6.42 -18.61
CA LYS A 303 -22.34 -6.69 -19.97
C LYS A 303 -23.84 -6.98 -19.89
N GLY A 304 -24.68 -6.02 -20.28
CA GLY A 304 -26.14 -6.14 -20.23
C GLY A 304 -26.87 -5.04 -21.00
N GLN A 305 -28.20 -5.21 -21.14
CA GLN A 305 -29.08 -4.40 -21.99
C GLN A 305 -29.26 -2.91 -21.58
N ASN A 306 -28.62 -2.46 -20.50
CA ASN A 306 -28.75 -1.09 -19.96
C ASN A 306 -27.44 -0.28 -19.98
N GLN A 307 -26.37 -0.79 -20.59
CA GLN A 307 -25.10 -0.08 -20.68
C GLN A 307 -25.25 1.16 -21.56
N ARG A 308 -25.13 2.36 -20.98
CA ARG A 308 -25.18 3.64 -21.71
C ARG A 308 -23.81 4.23 -22.01
N ILE A 309 -22.79 3.80 -21.26
CA ILE A 309 -21.39 4.23 -21.39
C ILE A 309 -20.49 3.00 -21.49
N THR A 310 -19.40 3.10 -22.24
CA THR A 310 -18.40 2.02 -22.37
C THR A 310 -17.62 1.83 -21.06
N PRO A 311 -16.94 0.68 -20.85
CA PRO A 311 -16.05 0.49 -19.71
C PRO A 311 -14.94 1.56 -19.61
N ASP A 312 -14.37 1.98 -20.73
CA ASP A 312 -13.32 3.01 -20.75
C ASP A 312 -13.88 4.38 -20.36
N GLN A 313 -15.05 4.74 -20.89
CA GLN A 313 -15.77 5.96 -20.47
C GLN A 313 -16.15 5.92 -18.98
N PHE A 314 -16.52 4.76 -18.45
CA PHE A 314 -16.79 4.60 -17.02
C PHE A 314 -15.52 4.87 -16.21
N LYS A 315 -14.37 4.27 -16.57
CA LYS A 315 -13.08 4.52 -15.91
C LYS A 315 -12.69 5.99 -15.95
N ASP A 316 -12.80 6.64 -17.11
CA ASP A 316 -12.48 8.06 -17.26
C ASP A 316 -13.36 8.97 -16.39
N ILE A 317 -14.67 8.67 -16.29
CA ILE A 317 -15.58 9.42 -15.41
C ILE A 317 -15.22 9.18 -13.94
N ILE A 318 -14.93 7.95 -13.53
CA ILE A 318 -14.48 7.66 -12.16
C ILE A 318 -13.16 8.38 -11.86
N LYS A 319 -12.20 8.37 -12.78
CA LYS A 319 -10.94 9.12 -12.69
C LYS A 319 -11.20 10.62 -12.49
N PHE A 320 -12.07 11.21 -13.30
CA PHE A 320 -12.50 12.61 -13.15
C PHE A 320 -13.12 12.87 -11.78
N LEU A 321 -14.02 12.01 -11.30
CA LEU A 321 -14.67 12.17 -9.99
C LEU A 321 -13.67 12.08 -8.82
N CYS A 322 -12.62 11.27 -8.96
CA CYS A 322 -11.52 11.21 -8.00
C CYS A 322 -10.70 12.51 -8.02
N VAL A 323 -10.18 12.90 -9.18
CA VAL A 323 -9.29 14.06 -9.34
C VAL A 323 -9.97 15.38 -8.93
N SER A 324 -11.27 15.49 -9.17
CA SER A 324 -12.09 16.65 -8.80
C SER A 324 -12.60 16.63 -7.35
N SER A 325 -12.22 15.65 -6.53
CA SER A 325 -12.68 15.44 -5.13
C SER A 325 -14.19 15.22 -4.94
N LYS A 326 -14.95 15.15 -6.04
CA LYS A 326 -16.41 14.95 -6.01
C LYS A 326 -16.77 13.57 -5.46
N LEU A 327 -15.99 12.54 -5.81
CA LEU A 327 -16.22 11.18 -5.32
C LEU A 327 -16.12 11.07 -3.79
N THR A 328 -15.10 11.69 -3.19
CA THR A 328 -14.89 11.73 -1.73
C THR A 328 -16.13 12.26 -1.02
N SER A 329 -16.71 13.35 -1.54
CA SER A 329 -17.92 13.96 -0.99
C SER A 329 -19.14 13.03 -1.08
N VAL A 330 -19.27 12.29 -2.17
CA VAL A 330 -20.36 11.32 -2.37
C VAL A 330 -20.22 10.14 -1.40
N ILE A 331 -19.03 9.57 -1.26
CA ILE A 331 -18.75 8.46 -0.32
C ILE A 331 -19.08 8.89 1.11
N LYS A 332 -18.55 10.03 1.57
CA LYS A 332 -18.78 10.55 2.92
C LYS A 332 -20.25 10.83 3.23
N SER A 333 -21.07 11.02 2.20
CA SER A 333 -22.51 11.23 2.38
C SER A 333 -23.32 9.95 2.66
N GLY A 334 -22.68 8.78 2.60
CA GLY A 334 -23.33 7.48 2.78
C GLY A 334 -24.32 7.13 1.67
N ALA A 335 -24.18 7.76 0.50
CA ALA A 335 -25.14 7.58 -0.59
C ALA A 335 -25.03 6.19 -1.24
N LEU A 336 -23.83 5.64 -1.35
CA LEU A 336 -23.53 4.43 -2.11
C LEU A 336 -23.81 3.17 -1.29
N ASP A 337 -24.33 2.13 -1.92
CA ASP A 337 -24.38 0.79 -1.33
C ASP A 337 -23.09 -0.01 -1.56
N THR A 338 -22.94 -1.16 -0.89
CA THR A 338 -21.73 -1.98 -0.95
C THR A 338 -21.36 -2.44 -2.36
N ASN A 339 -22.34 -2.78 -3.21
CA ASN A 339 -22.09 -3.23 -4.58
C ASN A 339 -21.68 -2.05 -5.48
N GLU A 340 -22.30 -0.89 -5.26
CA GLU A 340 -21.90 0.35 -5.93
C GLU A 340 -20.46 0.75 -5.55
N MET A 341 -20.10 0.66 -4.27
CA MET A 341 -18.74 0.91 -3.79
C MET A 341 -17.74 -0.08 -4.41
N GLU A 342 -18.06 -1.38 -4.44
CA GLU A 342 -17.19 -2.40 -5.03
C GLU A 342 -16.89 -2.12 -6.50
N LYS A 343 -17.90 -1.76 -7.30
CA LYS A 343 -17.72 -1.40 -8.71
C LYS A 343 -16.79 -0.20 -8.89
N ILE A 344 -16.96 0.84 -8.07
CA ILE A 344 -16.11 2.03 -8.12
C ILE A 344 -14.67 1.68 -7.72
N VAL A 345 -14.48 0.95 -6.63
CA VAL A 345 -13.15 0.60 -6.13
C VAL A 345 -12.41 -0.30 -7.14
N ARG A 346 -13.09 -1.25 -7.79
CA ARG A 346 -12.51 -2.03 -8.89
C ARG A 346 -12.06 -1.14 -10.05
N ALA A 347 -12.86 -0.14 -10.42
CA ALA A 347 -12.45 0.81 -11.45
C ALA A 347 -11.23 1.64 -10.99
N ILE A 348 -11.16 2.08 -9.73
CA ILE A 348 -10.00 2.79 -9.20
C ILE A 348 -8.75 1.91 -9.24
N ALA A 349 -8.85 0.64 -8.83
CA ALA A 349 -7.75 -0.32 -8.90
C ALA A 349 -7.21 -0.47 -10.33
N ASP A 350 -8.11 -0.65 -11.30
CA ASP A 350 -7.73 -0.68 -12.71
C ASP A 350 -7.07 0.62 -13.19
N ILE A 351 -7.55 1.78 -12.73
CA ILE A 351 -7.03 3.09 -13.14
C ILE A 351 -5.62 3.33 -12.58
N VAL A 352 -5.34 2.96 -11.32
CA VAL A 352 -4.01 3.17 -10.72
C VAL A 352 -2.95 2.23 -11.29
N ASP A 353 -3.36 1.08 -11.82
CA ASP A 353 -2.50 0.13 -12.52
C ASP A 353 -2.28 0.50 -14.00
N ASP A 354 -3.05 1.44 -14.53
CA ASP A 354 -2.89 1.94 -15.89
C ASP A 354 -1.62 2.79 -16.02
N SER A 355 -0.79 2.45 -17.02
CA SER A 355 0.44 3.18 -17.35
C SER A 355 0.19 4.61 -17.82
N GLU A 356 -1.02 4.94 -18.28
CA GLU A 356 -1.39 6.31 -18.69
C GLU A 356 -1.80 7.20 -17.50
N THR A 357 -2.03 6.62 -16.31
CA THR A 357 -2.36 7.40 -15.12
C THR A 357 -1.10 7.97 -14.47
N THR A 358 -1.03 9.29 -14.42
CA THR A 358 0.11 10.02 -13.86
C THR A 358 0.17 9.87 -12.34
N SER A 359 1.36 9.99 -11.75
CA SER A 359 1.54 9.93 -10.29
C SER A 359 0.69 10.97 -9.55
N LEU A 360 0.56 12.19 -10.10
CA LEU A 360 -0.29 13.24 -9.51
C LEU A 360 -1.77 12.83 -9.47
N GLU A 361 -2.26 12.13 -10.50
CA GLU A 361 -3.64 11.62 -10.52
C GLU A 361 -3.82 10.49 -9.50
N LYS A 362 -2.83 9.60 -9.35
CA LYS A 362 -2.83 8.56 -8.32
C LYS A 362 -2.84 9.14 -6.91
N GLU A 363 -2.08 10.21 -6.66
CA GLU A 363 -2.10 10.93 -5.38
C GLU A 363 -3.51 11.46 -5.04
N LYS A 364 -4.24 11.97 -6.04
CA LYS A 364 -5.63 12.43 -5.86
C LYS A 364 -6.63 11.30 -5.57
N MET A 365 -6.27 10.04 -5.83
CA MET A 365 -7.11 8.88 -5.53
C MET A 365 -6.98 8.40 -4.08
N ILE A 366 -5.96 8.85 -3.34
CA ILE A 366 -5.76 8.49 -1.93
C ILE A 366 -6.96 8.91 -1.06
N GLU A 367 -7.44 10.15 -1.22
CA GLU A 367 -8.57 10.66 -0.43
C GLU A 367 -9.87 9.86 -0.63
N PRO A 368 -10.31 9.56 -1.87
CA PRO A 368 -11.43 8.65 -2.11
C PRO A 368 -11.23 7.26 -1.49
N LEU A 369 -10.03 6.67 -1.61
CA LEU A 369 -9.72 5.35 -1.05
C LEU A 369 -9.82 5.35 0.48
N LEU A 370 -9.31 6.40 1.14
CA LEU A 370 -9.48 6.59 2.58
C LEU A 370 -10.95 6.76 2.97
N ALA A 371 -11.75 7.47 2.15
CA ALA A 371 -13.18 7.61 2.40
C ALA A 371 -13.94 6.27 2.30
N PHE A 372 -13.51 5.34 1.44
CA PHE A 372 -14.07 3.98 1.41
C PHE A 372 -13.78 3.21 2.68
N LEU A 373 -12.56 3.31 3.23
CA LEU A 373 -12.22 2.72 4.53
C LEU A 373 -13.10 3.29 5.65
N ASP A 374 -13.29 4.62 5.66
CA ASP A 374 -14.14 5.30 6.64
C ASP A 374 -15.62 4.91 6.51
N ALA A 375 -16.07 4.55 5.31
CA ALA A 375 -17.41 4.04 5.05
C ALA A 375 -17.58 2.56 5.41
N GLY A 376 -16.55 1.89 5.94
CA GLY A 376 -16.60 0.48 6.32
C GLY A 376 -16.49 -0.51 5.17
N PHE A 377 -15.90 -0.09 4.04
CA PHE A 377 -15.60 -0.98 2.90
C PHE A 377 -14.12 -1.44 2.97
N PRO A 378 -13.82 -2.73 2.70
CA PRO A 378 -14.75 -3.83 2.41
C PRO A 378 -15.58 -4.25 3.64
N PRO A 379 -16.77 -4.83 3.45
CA PRO A 379 -17.61 -5.33 4.55
C PRO A 379 -16.94 -6.50 5.29
N GLU A 380 -17.27 -6.68 6.56
CA GLU A 380 -16.64 -7.68 7.45
C GLU A 380 -16.77 -9.13 6.96
N SER A 381 -17.74 -9.44 6.11
CA SER A 381 -17.91 -10.79 5.55
C SER A 381 -16.74 -11.25 4.67
N ASN A 382 -15.83 -10.35 4.26
CA ASN A 382 -14.70 -10.66 3.37
C ASN A 382 -13.38 -10.99 4.11
N CYS A 383 -13.38 -11.19 5.43
CA CYS A 383 -12.19 -11.44 6.26
C CYS A 383 -11.35 -12.70 5.95
N ILE A 384 -11.64 -13.46 4.88
CA ILE A 384 -11.06 -14.80 4.63
C ILE A 384 -10.27 -14.88 3.31
N THR A 385 -10.23 -13.82 2.50
CA THR A 385 -9.41 -13.77 1.26
C THR A 385 -8.06 -13.10 1.50
N GLN A 386 -7.03 -13.43 0.72
CA GLN A 386 -5.75 -12.71 0.80
C GLN A 386 -6.02 -11.21 0.53
N ALA A 387 -5.39 -10.31 1.29
CA ALA A 387 -5.68 -8.89 1.17
C ALA A 387 -5.41 -8.34 -0.23
N SER A 388 -4.45 -8.90 -0.96
CA SER A 388 -4.18 -8.59 -2.38
C SER A 388 -5.37 -8.83 -3.31
N ASP A 389 -6.30 -9.72 -2.94
CA ASP A 389 -7.48 -10.04 -3.75
C ASP A 389 -8.60 -9.02 -3.55
N ILE A 390 -8.42 -8.07 -2.63
CA ILE A 390 -9.40 -7.02 -2.34
C ILE A 390 -9.05 -5.79 -3.18
N PRO A 391 -9.92 -5.35 -4.10
CA PRO A 391 -9.64 -4.24 -5.01
C PRO A 391 -9.20 -2.95 -4.29
N LEU A 392 -9.77 -2.67 -3.11
CA LEU A 392 -9.38 -1.50 -2.31
C LEU A 392 -7.92 -1.54 -1.90
N PHE A 393 -7.48 -2.69 -1.41
CA PHE A 393 -6.12 -2.89 -0.93
C PHE A 393 -5.13 -2.95 -2.10
N SER A 394 -5.50 -3.61 -3.21
CA SER A 394 -4.72 -3.58 -4.45
C SER A 394 -4.47 -2.15 -4.91
N ALA A 395 -5.50 -1.29 -4.91
CA ALA A 395 -5.35 0.11 -5.31
C ALA A 395 -4.36 0.88 -4.41
N PHE A 396 -4.44 0.69 -3.08
CA PHE A 396 -3.46 1.28 -2.17
C PHE A 396 -2.05 0.74 -2.41
N LEU A 397 -1.88 -0.57 -2.62
CA LEU A 397 -0.56 -1.16 -2.88
C LEU A 397 0.07 -0.61 -4.17
N SER A 398 -0.70 -0.48 -5.24
CA SER A 398 -0.22 0.11 -6.50
C SER A 398 0.29 1.54 -6.30
N ILE A 399 -0.41 2.34 -5.48
CA ILE A 399 0.04 3.68 -5.09
C ILE A 399 1.31 3.61 -4.22
N ILE A 400 1.35 2.74 -3.21
CA ILE A 400 2.50 2.61 -2.30
C ILE A 400 3.76 2.14 -3.05
N HIS A 401 3.62 1.26 -4.04
CA HIS A 401 4.73 0.72 -4.82
C HIS A 401 5.15 1.60 -6.00
N ASP A 402 4.36 2.61 -6.35
CA ASP A 402 4.73 3.62 -7.34
C ASP A 402 5.95 4.43 -6.84
N ARG A 403 7.02 4.43 -7.64
CA ARG A 403 8.29 5.09 -7.29
C ARG A 403 8.28 6.59 -7.58
N ASP A 404 7.37 7.04 -8.44
CA ASP A 404 7.27 8.42 -8.87
C ASP A 404 6.35 9.23 -7.94
N ILE A 405 5.60 8.57 -7.05
CA ILE A 405 4.85 9.22 -5.98
C ILE A 405 5.81 9.78 -4.92
N ASN A 406 5.59 11.03 -4.54
CA ASN A 406 6.45 11.73 -3.59
C ASN A 406 6.45 11.04 -2.22
N THR A 407 7.64 10.87 -1.64
CA THR A 407 7.82 10.34 -0.28
C THR A 407 6.95 11.06 0.75
N SER A 408 6.80 12.39 0.68
CA SER A 408 5.95 13.13 1.62
C SER A 408 4.49 12.71 1.57
N VAL A 409 4.00 12.29 0.39
CA VAL A 409 2.63 11.80 0.24
C VAL A 409 2.47 10.42 0.88
N LYS A 410 3.45 9.53 0.70
CA LYS A 410 3.45 8.21 1.37
C LYS A 410 3.56 8.35 2.90
N GLU A 411 4.33 9.32 3.39
CA GLU A 411 4.41 9.61 4.84
C GLU A 411 3.09 10.16 5.38
N ASN A 412 2.43 11.08 4.67
CA ASN A 412 1.10 11.57 5.04
C ASN A 412 0.07 10.43 5.05
N LEU A 413 0.12 9.55 4.04
CA LEU A 413 -0.73 8.36 4.00
C LEU A 413 -0.49 7.45 5.21
N ALA A 414 0.77 7.24 5.60
CA ALA A 414 1.09 6.48 6.81
C ALA A 414 0.45 7.11 8.07
N GLN A 415 0.52 8.43 8.22
CA GLN A 415 -0.10 9.13 9.35
C GLN A 415 -1.63 9.00 9.37
N GLU A 416 -2.26 9.12 8.20
CA GLU A 416 -3.71 8.96 8.03
C GLU A 416 -4.18 7.52 8.30
N LEU A 417 -3.37 6.52 7.95
CA LEU A 417 -3.65 5.12 8.24
C LEU A 417 -3.41 4.79 9.73
N LEU A 418 -2.38 5.37 10.35
CA LEU A 418 -2.12 5.21 11.78
C LEU A 418 -3.26 5.77 12.63
N SER A 419 -3.76 6.97 12.31
CA SER A 419 -4.88 7.58 13.04
C SER A 419 -6.13 6.68 12.99
N ARG A 420 -6.39 6.06 11.84
CA ARG A 420 -7.48 5.10 11.64
C ARG A 420 -7.27 3.79 12.38
N LEU A 421 -6.05 3.24 12.37
CA LEU A 421 -5.73 2.01 13.09
C LEU A 421 -6.03 2.14 14.59
N THR A 422 -5.73 3.31 15.16
CA THR A 422 -5.95 3.61 16.57
C THR A 422 -7.38 4.06 16.90
N SER A 423 -8.23 4.28 15.90
CA SER A 423 -9.61 4.73 16.10
C SER A 423 -10.52 3.59 16.56
N GLU A 424 -11.40 3.86 17.52
CA GLU A 424 -12.45 2.93 17.95
C GLU A 424 -13.54 2.75 16.88
N ASN A 425 -13.70 3.74 15.99
CA ASN A 425 -14.77 3.75 14.97
C ASN A 425 -14.43 2.92 13.72
N VAL A 426 -13.20 2.39 13.62
CA VAL A 426 -12.78 1.55 12.49
C VAL A 426 -13.05 0.10 12.84
N ASN A 427 -13.79 -0.59 11.96
CA ASN A 427 -14.14 -1.99 12.15
C ASN A 427 -12.90 -2.91 12.19
N PHE A 428 -13.09 -4.12 12.72
CA PHE A 428 -12.00 -5.08 12.94
C PHE A 428 -11.25 -5.45 11.66
N SER A 429 -12.00 -5.73 10.58
CA SER A 429 -11.46 -6.10 9.27
C SER A 429 -10.55 -5.02 8.69
N ASN A 430 -11.00 -3.77 8.77
CA ASN A 430 -10.23 -2.63 8.28
C ASN A 430 -8.94 -2.44 9.09
N LYS A 431 -8.94 -2.71 10.40
CA LYS A 431 -7.70 -2.66 11.20
C LYS A 431 -6.65 -3.67 10.72
N ILE A 432 -7.07 -4.86 10.29
CA ILE A 432 -6.17 -5.86 9.69
C ILE A 432 -5.55 -5.30 8.40
N TYR A 433 -6.36 -4.86 7.44
CA TYR A 433 -5.87 -4.34 6.16
C TYR A 433 -4.99 -3.09 6.33
N ILE A 434 -5.38 -2.17 7.22
CA ILE A 434 -4.60 -0.98 7.54
C ILE A 434 -3.22 -1.38 8.09
N SER A 435 -3.15 -2.39 8.97
CA SER A 435 -1.86 -2.86 9.51
C SER A 435 -0.96 -3.45 8.43
N GLU A 436 -1.53 -4.12 7.43
CA GLU A 436 -0.77 -4.64 6.29
C GLU A 436 -0.29 -3.52 5.36
N LEU A 437 -1.13 -2.52 5.06
CA LEU A 437 -0.71 -1.34 4.29
C LEU A 437 0.43 -0.60 4.98
N LEU A 438 0.32 -0.37 6.29
CA LEU A 438 1.38 0.26 7.08
C LEU A 438 2.68 -0.56 7.07
N THR A 439 2.56 -1.90 7.05
CA THR A 439 3.71 -2.80 6.92
C THR A 439 4.41 -2.66 5.57
N GLU A 440 3.64 -2.54 4.48
CA GLU A 440 4.21 -2.32 3.15
C GLU A 440 4.81 -0.91 3.01
N ILE A 441 4.15 0.13 3.55
CA ILE A 441 4.73 1.50 3.59
C ILE A 441 6.04 1.51 4.38
N ALA A 442 6.08 0.95 5.59
CA ALA A 442 7.28 0.91 6.42
C ALA A 442 8.44 0.13 5.77
N SER A 443 8.14 -0.72 4.79
CA SER A 443 9.14 -1.50 4.07
C SER A 443 9.73 -0.77 2.86
N ASP A 444 9.14 0.36 2.46
CA ASP A 444 9.75 1.26 1.47
C ASP A 444 10.98 1.93 2.10
N ASN A 445 12.11 1.88 1.38
CA ASN A 445 13.37 2.45 1.83
C ASN A 445 13.40 3.98 1.82
N THR A 446 12.46 4.62 1.12
CA THR A 446 12.35 6.09 1.06
C THR A 446 11.68 6.68 2.30
N ILE A 447 10.90 5.90 3.03
CA ILE A 447 10.20 6.34 4.24
C ILE A 447 11.20 6.59 5.38
N SER A 448 11.03 7.70 6.09
CA SER A 448 11.93 8.07 7.19
C SER A 448 11.91 7.05 8.34
N ILE A 449 13.05 6.94 9.03
CA ILE A 449 13.19 6.08 10.22
C ILE A 449 12.19 6.49 11.30
N SER A 450 11.92 7.80 11.49
CA SER A 450 10.94 8.29 12.46
C SER A 450 9.52 7.80 12.17
N THR A 451 9.11 7.78 10.89
CA THR A 451 7.80 7.24 10.51
C THR A 451 7.75 5.74 10.76
N LYS A 452 8.81 4.99 10.42
CA LYS A 452 8.91 3.54 10.69
C LYS A 452 8.84 3.23 12.18
N GLN A 453 9.58 3.96 13.00
CA GLN A 453 9.54 3.85 14.46
C GLN A 453 8.14 4.15 14.99
N THR A 454 7.46 5.17 14.46
CA THR A 454 6.08 5.50 14.85
C THR A 454 5.15 4.32 14.58
N ILE A 455 5.20 3.74 13.37
CA ILE A 455 4.39 2.55 13.01
C ILE A 455 4.65 1.38 13.96
N ILE A 456 5.92 1.07 14.19
CA ILE A 456 6.34 -0.03 15.08
C ILE A 456 5.86 0.23 16.52
N SER A 457 6.02 1.46 17.04
CA SER A 457 5.56 1.82 18.38
C SER A 457 4.04 1.75 18.52
N THR A 458 3.29 2.15 17.49
CA THR A 458 1.83 2.02 17.45
C THR A 458 1.41 0.55 17.44
N PHE A 459 2.07 -0.31 16.65
CA PHE A 459 1.78 -1.75 16.66
C PHE A 459 2.00 -2.34 18.05
N ILE A 460 3.13 -2.04 18.70
CA ILE A 460 3.42 -2.49 20.07
C ILE A 460 2.36 -1.96 21.05
N SER A 461 1.95 -0.70 20.94
CA SER A 461 0.91 -0.13 21.80
C SER A 461 -0.42 -0.86 21.66
N LEU A 462 -0.83 -1.23 20.44
CA LEU A 462 -2.07 -1.94 20.18
C LEU A 462 -2.02 -3.40 20.65
N LEU A 463 -0.83 -4.01 20.66
CA LEU A 463 -0.64 -5.35 21.25
C LEU A 463 -0.87 -5.38 22.76
N LYS A 464 -0.81 -4.24 23.47
CA LYS A 464 -1.06 -4.17 24.92
C LYS A 464 -2.52 -4.34 25.30
N ASP A 465 -3.46 -4.15 24.38
CA ASP A 465 -4.89 -4.24 24.67
C ASP A 465 -5.30 -5.70 24.82
N GLN A 466 -5.48 -6.18 26.06
CA GLN A 466 -5.67 -7.59 26.41
C GLN A 466 -7.12 -8.09 26.25
N ASN A 467 -7.92 -7.45 25.40
CA ASN A 467 -9.27 -7.95 25.15
C ASN A 467 -9.24 -9.25 24.32
N THR A 468 -9.78 -10.34 24.88
CA THR A 468 -9.80 -11.68 24.26
C THR A 468 -10.50 -11.73 22.90
N GLU A 469 -11.43 -10.80 22.62
CA GLU A 469 -12.09 -10.69 21.31
C GLU A 469 -11.15 -10.20 20.19
N LEU A 470 -9.96 -9.65 20.53
CA LEU A 470 -9.01 -9.06 19.58
C LEU A 470 -7.73 -9.90 19.35
N LEU A 471 -7.65 -11.13 19.87
CA LEU A 471 -6.45 -11.97 19.80
C LEU A 471 -5.98 -12.25 18.36
N TYR A 472 -6.91 -12.32 17.40
CA TYR A 472 -6.56 -12.47 15.99
C TYR A 472 -5.87 -11.22 15.44
N LEU A 473 -6.36 -10.01 15.75
CA LEU A 473 -5.69 -8.76 15.38
C LEU A 473 -4.31 -8.66 16.03
N GLN A 474 -4.16 -9.06 17.29
CA GLN A 474 -2.85 -9.10 17.94
C GLN A 474 -1.88 -10.07 17.25
N THR A 475 -2.39 -11.21 16.79
CA THR A 475 -1.58 -12.17 16.02
C THR A 475 -1.13 -11.58 14.69
N VAL A 476 -2.01 -10.90 13.96
CA VAL A 476 -1.67 -10.18 12.72
C VAL A 476 -0.64 -9.08 12.99
N LEU A 477 -0.88 -8.22 14.00
CA LEU A 477 0.02 -7.13 14.37
C LEU A 477 1.41 -7.64 14.77
N SER A 478 1.50 -8.71 15.56
CA SER A 478 2.78 -9.30 15.95
C SER A 478 3.51 -9.96 14.77
N SER A 479 2.77 -10.56 13.84
CA SER A 479 3.32 -11.10 12.59
C SER A 479 3.90 -9.99 11.71
N ASN A 480 3.14 -8.89 11.54
CA ASN A 480 3.59 -7.71 10.82
C ASN A 480 4.80 -7.06 11.49
N LEU A 481 4.82 -6.97 12.82
CA LEU A 481 5.95 -6.48 13.58
C LEU A 481 7.21 -7.34 13.36
N LYS A 482 7.07 -8.67 13.39
CA LYS A 482 8.17 -9.61 13.08
C LYS A 482 8.65 -9.44 11.65
N LYS A 483 7.75 -9.29 10.67
CA LYS A 483 8.10 -9.02 9.27
C LYS A 483 8.96 -7.75 9.14
N LEU A 484 8.57 -6.67 9.82
CA LEU A 484 9.30 -5.40 9.80
C LEU A 484 10.67 -5.50 10.48
N LEU A 485 10.72 -6.06 11.68
CA LEU A 485 11.91 -6.03 12.53
C LEU A 485 12.92 -7.15 12.22
N VAL A 486 12.44 -8.38 12.00
CA VAL A 486 13.28 -9.57 11.84
C VAL A 486 13.56 -9.87 10.37
N GLU A 487 12.50 -9.94 9.56
CA GLU A 487 12.60 -10.42 8.17
C GLU A 487 13.10 -9.33 7.20
N ARG A 488 12.54 -8.12 7.32
CA ARG A 488 12.86 -6.97 6.45
C ARG A 488 13.88 -6.01 7.07
N LYS A 489 14.09 -6.05 8.39
CA LYS A 489 15.02 -5.20 9.15
C LYS A 489 14.90 -3.71 8.78
N VAL A 490 13.66 -3.22 8.76
CA VAL A 490 13.32 -1.87 8.24
C VAL A 490 13.92 -0.73 9.06
N ILE A 491 14.30 -1.01 10.31
CA ILE A 491 15.10 -0.14 11.18
C ILE A 491 16.26 -0.93 11.80
N PRO A 492 17.39 -0.28 12.10
CA PRO A 492 18.46 -0.88 12.90
C PRO A 492 18.00 -1.13 14.35
N PHE A 493 18.36 -2.28 14.95
CA PHE A 493 17.94 -2.63 16.30
C PHE A 493 18.49 -1.71 17.40
N ASP A 494 19.64 -1.06 17.18
CA ASP A 494 20.21 -0.04 18.07
C ASP A 494 19.40 1.28 18.10
N THR A 495 18.41 1.42 17.22
CA THR A 495 17.45 2.54 17.24
C THR A 495 16.13 2.21 17.96
N ILE A 496 15.95 0.97 18.44
CA ILE A 496 14.78 0.60 19.22
C ILE A 496 14.89 1.18 20.62
N GLU A 497 13.84 1.86 21.08
CA GLU A 497 13.78 2.42 22.42
C GLU A 497 13.63 1.32 23.47
N LYS A 498 14.27 1.51 24.65
CA LYS A 498 14.16 0.58 25.78
C LYS A 498 12.70 0.32 26.19
N SER A 499 11.86 1.35 26.17
CA SER A 499 10.42 1.29 26.44
C SER A 499 9.70 0.27 25.56
N MET A 500 10.05 0.18 24.27
CA MET A 500 9.44 -0.77 23.33
C MET A 500 9.80 -2.21 23.68
N VAL A 501 11.02 -2.46 24.16
CA VAL A 501 11.46 -3.78 24.62
C VAL A 501 10.75 -4.16 25.91
N GLU A 502 10.65 -3.24 26.87
CA GLU A 502 9.89 -3.44 28.11
C GLU A 502 8.42 -3.79 27.83
N ASP A 503 7.83 -3.11 26.85
CA ASP A 503 6.46 -3.36 26.41
C ASP A 503 6.29 -4.75 25.78
N LEU A 504 7.20 -5.16 24.89
CA LEU A 504 7.19 -6.50 24.30
C LEU A 504 7.34 -7.60 25.36
N LEU A 505 8.22 -7.39 26.34
CA LEU A 505 8.39 -8.32 27.46
C LEU A 505 7.13 -8.42 28.32
N ASN A 506 6.47 -7.28 28.59
CA ASN A 506 5.19 -7.25 29.30
C ASN A 506 4.08 -7.94 28.50
N ILE A 507 4.02 -7.78 27.18
CA ILE A 507 3.05 -8.49 26.33
C ILE A 507 3.32 -9.99 26.39
N LEU A 508 4.57 -10.44 26.23
CA LEU A 508 4.93 -11.86 26.28
C LEU A 508 4.52 -12.54 27.60
N LYS A 509 4.69 -11.85 28.73
CA LYS A 509 4.34 -12.34 30.07
C LYS A 509 2.84 -12.49 30.29
N ASN A 510 2.03 -11.62 29.67
CA ASN A 510 0.59 -11.56 29.90
C ASN A 510 -0.25 -12.15 28.75
N ALA A 511 0.36 -12.46 27.61
CA ALA A 511 -0.33 -13.03 26.47
C ALA A 511 -0.94 -14.42 26.81
N PRO A 512 -2.12 -14.76 26.27
CA PRO A 512 -2.79 -16.03 26.56
C PRO A 512 -1.92 -17.25 26.22
N GLU A 513 -1.99 -18.27 27.08
CA GLU A 513 -1.34 -19.56 26.86
C GLU A 513 -2.20 -20.55 26.06
N SER A 514 -3.40 -20.15 25.64
CA SER A 514 -4.25 -20.96 24.78
C SER A 514 -3.63 -21.15 23.39
N ALA A 515 -4.14 -22.11 22.62
CA ALA A 515 -3.65 -22.40 21.27
C ALA A 515 -3.68 -21.14 20.36
N GLU A 516 -4.65 -20.26 20.57
CA GLU A 516 -4.81 -19.00 19.84
C GLU A 516 -3.77 -17.94 20.23
N GLY A 517 -3.20 -18.01 21.44
CA GLY A 517 -2.18 -17.08 21.93
C GLY A 517 -0.74 -17.49 21.62
N ILE A 518 -0.50 -18.76 21.30
CA ILE A 518 0.84 -19.27 20.95
C ILE A 518 1.48 -18.50 19.77
N PRO A 519 0.78 -18.19 18.65
CA PRO A 519 1.37 -17.43 17.55
C PRO A 519 1.89 -16.05 17.96
N LEU A 520 1.10 -15.30 18.74
CA LEU A 520 1.50 -14.00 19.29
C LEU A 520 2.77 -14.11 20.12
N ARG A 521 2.79 -15.06 21.07
CA ARG A 521 3.94 -15.27 21.97
C ARG A 521 5.20 -15.65 21.19
N LYS A 522 5.07 -16.56 20.21
CA LYS A 522 6.18 -16.99 19.36
C LYS A 522 6.78 -15.82 18.56
N ASN A 523 5.93 -14.99 17.94
CA ASN A 523 6.39 -13.82 17.19
C ASN A 523 7.17 -12.84 18.08
N ILE A 524 6.70 -12.61 19.31
CA ILE A 524 7.39 -11.73 20.26
C ILE A 524 8.74 -12.32 20.72
N VAL A 525 8.81 -13.63 20.99
CA VAL A 525 10.07 -14.31 21.33
C VAL A 525 11.08 -14.17 20.20
N ASP A 526 10.65 -14.38 18.95
CA ASP A 526 11.54 -14.23 17.78
C ASP A 526 12.09 -12.80 17.66
N ILE A 527 11.24 -11.78 17.85
CA ILE A 527 11.66 -10.37 17.82
C ILE A 527 12.68 -10.09 18.93
N LEU A 528 12.35 -10.45 20.19
CA LEU A 528 13.21 -10.19 21.34
C LEU A 528 14.54 -10.95 21.25
N ARG A 529 14.52 -12.17 20.72
CA ARG A 529 15.72 -12.96 20.43
C ARG A 529 16.63 -12.18 19.49
N GLU A 530 16.13 -11.76 18.33
CA GLU A 530 16.95 -11.05 17.33
C GLU A 530 17.51 -9.72 17.86
N ILE A 531 16.71 -8.98 18.64
CA ILE A 531 17.19 -7.78 19.34
C ILE A 531 18.35 -8.14 20.29
N ALA A 532 18.23 -9.21 21.07
CA ALA A 532 19.28 -9.65 21.98
C ALA A 532 20.53 -10.17 21.26
N PHE A 533 20.40 -10.72 20.05
CA PHE A 533 21.53 -11.18 19.24
C PHE A 533 22.34 -10.06 18.60
N ASP A 534 21.69 -8.95 18.25
CA ASP A 534 22.37 -7.89 17.51
C ASP A 534 23.52 -7.28 18.34
N PRO A 535 24.76 -7.27 17.83
CA PRO A 535 25.93 -6.80 18.57
C PRO A 535 25.93 -5.30 18.86
N LYS A 536 25.10 -4.51 18.16
CA LYS A 536 24.98 -3.06 18.36
C LYS A 536 24.00 -2.69 19.46
N VAL A 537 23.12 -3.61 19.87
CA VAL A 537 22.16 -3.37 20.95
C VAL A 537 22.87 -3.26 22.30
N ASP A 538 22.42 -2.30 23.11
CA ASP A 538 22.95 -2.02 24.44
C ASP A 538 22.91 -3.28 25.35
N ASN A 539 24.01 -3.52 26.06
CA ASN A 539 24.11 -4.64 27.01
C ASN A 539 23.02 -4.61 28.09
N ALA A 540 22.53 -3.45 28.52
CA ALA A 540 21.44 -3.31 29.48
C ALA A 540 20.14 -3.90 28.94
N ILE A 541 19.78 -3.59 27.68
CA ILE A 541 18.61 -4.15 27.00
C ILE A 541 18.75 -5.67 26.88
N ARG A 542 19.90 -6.15 26.43
CA ARG A 542 20.18 -7.60 26.32
C ARG A 542 20.03 -8.31 27.66
N ARG A 543 20.56 -7.73 28.74
CA ARG A 543 20.46 -8.27 30.11
C ARG A 543 19.02 -8.30 30.62
N GLU A 544 18.22 -7.31 30.28
CA GLU A 544 16.79 -7.24 30.63
C GLU A 544 15.99 -8.36 29.96
N ILE A 545 16.18 -8.54 28.64
CA ILE A 545 15.55 -9.64 27.88
C ILE A 545 15.92 -10.99 28.51
N ILE A 546 17.21 -11.22 28.79
CA ILE A 546 17.69 -12.47 29.41
C ILE A 546 17.04 -12.69 30.78
N THR A 547 16.99 -11.66 31.61
CA THR A 547 16.42 -11.74 32.96
C THR A 547 14.95 -12.16 32.92
N ASP A 548 14.18 -11.54 32.02
CA ASP A 548 12.78 -11.85 31.84
C ASP A 548 12.52 -13.21 31.19
N PHE A 549 13.34 -13.60 30.21
CA PHE A 549 13.32 -14.95 29.64
C PHE A 549 13.55 -16.02 30.72
N CYS A 550 14.52 -15.82 31.60
CA CYS A 550 14.77 -16.71 32.74
C CYS A 550 13.59 -16.72 33.72
N SER A 551 12.98 -15.55 34.00
CA SER A 551 11.81 -15.44 34.86
C SER A 551 10.60 -16.18 34.30
N ILE A 552 10.37 -16.11 32.98
CA ILE A 552 9.27 -16.80 32.30
C ILE A 552 9.44 -18.32 32.46
N ILE A 553 10.62 -18.87 32.15
CA ILE A 553 10.91 -20.29 32.33
C ILE A 553 10.68 -20.72 33.78
N ARG A 554 11.19 -19.96 34.75
CA ARG A 554 11.07 -20.30 36.18
C ARG A 554 9.65 -20.24 36.73
N SER A 555 8.80 -19.41 36.15
CA SER A 555 7.41 -19.26 36.61
C SER A 555 6.53 -20.47 36.28
N LYS A 556 7.05 -21.43 35.50
CA LYS A 556 6.29 -22.56 34.96
C LYS A 556 6.76 -23.89 35.54
N LEU A 557 5.78 -24.73 35.86
CA LEU A 557 6.02 -26.14 36.20
C LEU A 557 6.20 -26.99 34.94
N THR A 558 5.45 -26.65 33.90
CA THR A 558 5.44 -27.30 32.58
C THR A 558 5.65 -26.24 31.50
N LEU A 559 6.67 -26.43 30.66
CA LEU A 559 7.09 -25.56 29.57
C LEU A 559 6.36 -25.97 28.29
N SER A 560 5.80 -24.97 27.60
CA SER A 560 5.29 -25.14 26.24
C SER A 560 6.41 -24.93 25.22
N ASP A 561 6.10 -25.12 23.94
CA ASP A 561 7.02 -24.85 22.83
C ASP A 561 7.57 -23.40 22.86
N VAL A 562 6.81 -22.44 23.40
CA VAL A 562 7.26 -21.05 23.54
C VAL A 562 8.40 -20.97 24.56
N GLU A 563 8.25 -21.52 25.75
CA GLU A 563 9.30 -21.48 26.78
C GLU A 563 10.52 -22.33 26.40
N ILE A 564 10.33 -23.42 25.67
CA ILE A 564 11.43 -24.21 25.10
C ILE A 564 12.23 -23.36 24.10
N ASN A 565 11.56 -22.61 23.21
CA ASN A 565 12.24 -21.70 22.29
C ASN A 565 12.97 -20.57 23.03
N ILE A 566 12.44 -20.09 24.15
CA ILE A 566 13.15 -19.15 25.03
C ILE A 566 14.42 -19.79 25.59
N ALA A 567 14.36 -21.03 26.09
CA ALA A 567 15.54 -21.73 26.63
C ALA A 567 16.63 -21.94 25.56
N LEU A 568 16.24 -22.36 24.35
CA LEU A 568 17.14 -22.49 23.21
C LEU A 568 17.80 -21.14 22.85
N SER A 569 17.02 -20.05 22.87
CA SER A 569 17.51 -18.70 22.61
C SER A 569 18.53 -18.24 23.65
N LEU A 570 18.30 -18.53 24.94
CA LEU A 570 19.25 -18.21 26.01
C LEU A 570 20.61 -18.89 25.80
N VAL A 571 20.61 -20.15 25.36
CA VAL A 571 21.85 -20.89 25.07
C VAL A 571 22.60 -20.26 23.91
N ASP A 572 21.90 -19.95 22.80
CA ASP A 572 22.52 -19.32 21.65
C ASP A 572 23.13 -17.95 22.04
N ILE A 573 22.41 -17.14 22.85
CA ILE A 573 22.89 -15.82 23.30
C ILE A 573 24.14 -15.98 24.18
N ALA A 574 24.15 -16.96 25.08
CA ALA A 574 25.29 -17.20 25.97
C ALA A 574 26.54 -17.71 25.26
N ARG A 575 26.36 -18.41 24.14
CA ARG A 575 27.46 -18.91 23.30
C ARG A 575 28.12 -17.78 22.52
N GLU A 576 27.31 -16.84 22.02
CA GLU A 576 27.82 -15.63 21.36
C GLU A 576 28.44 -14.66 22.38
N TYR A 577 27.77 -14.45 23.51
CA TYR A 577 28.15 -13.51 24.56
C TYR A 577 28.48 -14.24 25.87
N SER A 578 29.67 -14.82 25.93
CA SER A 578 30.13 -15.66 27.05
C SER A 578 30.07 -14.97 28.42
N ASN A 579 30.19 -13.65 28.47
CA ASN A 579 30.04 -12.83 29.69
C ASN A 579 28.61 -12.80 30.26
N LEU A 580 27.63 -13.35 29.55
CA LEU A 580 26.23 -13.46 30.00
C LEU A 580 25.90 -14.83 30.59
N LYS A 581 26.82 -15.82 30.51
CA LYS A 581 26.63 -17.15 31.11
C LYS A 581 26.31 -17.09 32.60
N GLU A 582 27.02 -16.25 33.36
CA GLU A 582 26.82 -16.10 34.80
C GLU A 582 25.44 -15.49 35.12
N LEU A 583 24.97 -14.56 34.29
CA LEU A 583 23.65 -13.93 34.45
C LEU A 583 22.53 -14.96 34.27
N ILE A 584 22.63 -15.80 33.24
CA ILE A 584 21.64 -16.87 32.99
C ILE A 584 21.66 -17.89 34.12
N ALA A 585 22.85 -18.34 34.54
CA ALA A 585 22.99 -19.29 35.63
C ALA A 585 22.35 -18.77 36.93
N THR A 586 22.63 -17.52 37.28
CA THR A 586 22.06 -16.87 38.46
C THR A 586 20.54 -16.74 38.36
N ASN A 587 20.02 -16.25 37.22
CA ASN A 587 18.59 -16.02 37.06
C ASN A 587 17.78 -17.31 36.94
N LEU A 588 18.34 -18.39 36.41
CA LEU A 588 17.72 -19.72 36.39
C LEU A 588 17.91 -20.50 37.71
N ASN A 589 18.66 -19.94 38.67
CA ASN A 589 19.08 -20.64 39.89
C ASN A 589 19.79 -21.98 39.62
N LEU A 590 20.65 -22.03 38.60
CA LEU A 590 21.42 -23.25 38.32
C LEU A 590 22.37 -23.51 39.50
N SER A 591 22.39 -24.76 39.96
CA SER A 591 23.23 -25.17 41.09
C SER A 591 23.70 -26.62 40.93
N GLY A 592 24.70 -27.01 41.73
CA GLY A 592 25.29 -28.35 41.68
C GLY A 592 25.69 -28.74 40.26
N LYS A 593 25.35 -29.97 39.88
CA LYS A 593 25.76 -30.53 38.59
C LYS A 593 25.13 -29.83 37.37
N GLN A 594 23.96 -29.21 37.51
CA GLN A 594 23.38 -28.39 36.42
C GLN A 594 24.26 -27.17 36.11
N LEU A 595 24.84 -26.56 37.15
CA LEU A 595 25.75 -25.43 36.99
C LEU A 595 27.08 -25.87 36.36
N ASP A 596 27.60 -27.04 36.76
CA ASP A 596 28.81 -27.62 36.16
C ASP A 596 28.60 -27.88 34.65
N ILE A 597 27.47 -28.50 34.28
CA ILE A 597 27.12 -28.76 32.86
C ILE A 597 27.03 -27.44 32.06
N TRP A 598 26.39 -26.41 32.65
CA TRP A 598 26.28 -25.10 32.01
C TRP A 598 27.64 -24.42 31.80
N ASN A 599 28.49 -24.44 32.82
CA ASN A 599 29.80 -23.79 32.75
C ASN A 599 30.72 -24.49 31.74
N ASP A 600 30.79 -25.82 31.82
CA ASP A 600 31.73 -26.62 31.04
C ASP A 600 31.28 -26.76 29.57
N PHE A 601 29.98 -26.94 29.33
CA PHE A 601 29.46 -27.26 27.99
C PHE A 601 28.54 -26.18 27.40
N GLY A 602 28.06 -25.23 28.20
CA GLY A 602 27.07 -24.25 27.72
C GLY A 602 25.77 -24.92 27.29
N ILE A 603 25.33 -25.93 28.04
CA ILE A 603 24.08 -26.68 27.82
C ILE A 603 23.16 -26.44 29.01
N LEU A 604 21.89 -26.11 28.76
CA LEU A 604 20.90 -25.97 29.82
C LEU A 604 20.25 -27.33 30.11
N VAL A 605 20.28 -27.73 31.37
CA VAL A 605 19.58 -28.93 31.85
C VAL A 605 18.43 -28.51 32.73
N ILE A 606 17.20 -28.63 32.23
CA ILE A 606 16.00 -28.04 32.85
C ILE A 606 14.82 -29.01 32.85
N ARG A 607 13.86 -28.78 33.75
CA ARG A 607 12.56 -29.48 33.70
C ARG A 607 11.71 -28.92 32.57
N LEU A 608 11.17 -29.80 31.72
CA LEU A 608 10.17 -29.44 30.70
C LEU A 608 8.75 -29.72 31.18
N LYS A 609 8.44 -30.91 31.72
CA LYS A 609 7.07 -31.26 32.13
C LYS A 609 7.03 -32.04 33.44
N ASP A 610 6.68 -31.36 34.53
CA ASP A 610 6.34 -31.93 35.85
C ASP A 610 7.31 -33.03 36.38
N LYS A 611 8.59 -32.96 36.00
CA LYS A 611 9.63 -33.92 36.40
C LYS A 611 11.00 -33.27 36.47
N ASP A 612 11.63 -33.28 37.63
CA ASP A 612 13.02 -32.85 37.80
C ASP A 612 14.00 -34.00 37.52
N PHE A 613 15.24 -33.65 37.18
CA PHE A 613 16.34 -34.61 37.11
C PHE A 613 16.81 -34.97 38.51
N SER A 614 17.06 -36.26 38.75
CA SER A 614 17.75 -36.73 39.96
C SER A 614 19.25 -36.41 39.90
N GLU A 615 19.96 -36.50 41.04
CA GLU A 615 21.42 -36.37 41.06
C GLU A 615 22.09 -37.40 40.14
N PHE A 616 21.59 -38.64 40.11
CA PHE A 616 22.08 -39.68 39.21
C PHE A 616 21.88 -39.33 37.73
N ASP A 617 20.73 -38.75 37.38
CA ASP A 617 20.47 -38.31 36.00
C ASP A 617 21.49 -37.23 35.59
N LEU A 618 21.75 -36.25 36.47
CA LEU A 618 22.69 -35.16 36.21
C LEU A 618 24.14 -35.64 36.12
N ASP A 619 24.56 -36.56 36.99
CA ASP A 619 25.89 -37.18 36.94
C ASP A 619 26.07 -37.95 35.63
N THR A 620 25.05 -38.71 35.22
CA THR A 620 25.03 -39.45 33.95
C THR A 620 25.19 -38.51 32.75
N ILE A 621 24.39 -37.43 32.71
CA ILE A 621 24.48 -36.42 31.64
C ILE A 621 25.89 -35.81 31.62
N TYR A 622 26.43 -35.43 32.78
CA TYR A 622 27.76 -34.84 32.87
C TYR A 622 28.85 -35.79 32.38
N SER A 623 28.83 -37.07 32.78
CA SER A 623 29.82 -38.07 32.35
C SER A 623 29.75 -38.33 30.85
N VAL A 624 28.55 -38.45 30.28
CA VAL A 624 28.36 -38.60 28.82
C VAL A 624 28.94 -37.41 28.08
N LEU A 625 28.56 -36.19 28.46
CA LEU A 625 29.08 -34.97 27.83
C LEU A 625 30.60 -34.87 27.99
N SER A 626 31.15 -35.13 29.18
CA SER A 626 32.59 -35.07 29.44
C SER A 626 33.41 -36.07 28.62
N SER A 627 32.82 -37.23 28.31
CA SER A 627 33.47 -38.28 27.53
C SER A 627 33.57 -37.94 26.03
N LEU A 628 32.73 -37.04 25.52
CA LEU A 628 32.68 -36.72 24.10
C LEU A 628 33.62 -35.56 23.72
N PRO A 629 34.10 -35.53 22.46
CA PRO A 629 34.77 -34.35 21.90
C PRO A 629 33.83 -33.13 21.86
N ALA A 630 34.35 -31.95 22.18
CA ALA A 630 33.56 -30.71 22.24
C ALA A 630 32.81 -30.38 20.94
N ASN A 631 33.39 -30.68 19.78
CA ASN A 631 32.75 -30.46 18.48
C ASN A 631 31.50 -31.33 18.26
N LEU A 632 31.44 -32.52 18.87
CA LEU A 632 30.28 -33.42 18.76
C LEU A 632 29.16 -33.06 19.77
N ILE A 633 29.50 -32.32 20.83
CA ILE A 633 28.56 -31.85 21.86
C ILE A 633 27.95 -30.50 21.47
N THR A 634 28.68 -29.68 20.71
CA THR A 634 28.28 -28.31 20.34
C THR A 634 26.83 -28.19 19.82
N PRO A 635 26.28 -29.15 19.03
CA PRO A 635 24.89 -29.10 18.59
C PRO A 635 23.84 -29.21 19.71
N VAL A 636 24.17 -29.83 20.84
CA VAL A 636 23.27 -29.97 22.00
C VAL A 636 23.15 -28.62 22.69
N LYS A 637 21.93 -28.13 22.91
CA LYS A 637 21.66 -26.85 23.58
C LYS A 637 20.91 -27.03 24.88
N VAL A 638 19.82 -27.79 24.83
CA VAL A 638 18.94 -28.01 25.98
C VAL A 638 18.72 -29.51 26.15
N ILE A 639 18.88 -30.00 27.38
CA ILE A 639 18.48 -31.34 27.79
C ILE A 639 17.35 -31.18 28.82
N GLY A 640 16.19 -31.73 28.49
CA GLY A 640 14.96 -31.47 29.19
C GLY A 640 14.28 -32.73 29.72
N SER A 641 13.78 -32.73 30.96
CA SER A 641 13.02 -33.85 31.52
C SER A 641 11.51 -33.67 31.38
N SER A 642 10.79 -34.74 31.02
CA SER A 642 9.37 -34.67 30.72
C SER A 642 8.62 -35.92 31.20
N ASN A 643 7.40 -35.76 31.72
CA ASN A 643 6.57 -36.85 32.25
C ASN A 643 5.38 -37.19 31.34
N THR A 644 5.58 -37.41 30.04
CA THR A 644 4.48 -37.79 29.15
C THR A 644 4.20 -39.29 29.18
N GLN A 645 2.92 -39.66 29.19
CA GLN A 645 2.41 -41.04 29.29
C GLN A 645 2.57 -41.90 28.01
N GLU A 646 3.37 -41.49 27.03
CA GLU A 646 3.66 -42.34 25.88
C GLU A 646 4.64 -43.46 26.30
N MET A 647 4.10 -44.57 26.81
CA MET A 647 4.85 -45.68 27.43
C MET A 647 5.93 -46.35 26.55
N MET A 648 6.13 -45.93 25.30
CA MET A 648 7.08 -46.53 24.36
C MET A 648 8.23 -45.61 23.92
N VAL A 649 8.23 -44.32 24.29
CA VAL A 649 9.28 -43.37 23.87
C VAL A 649 10.17 -43.02 25.07
N VAL A 650 11.46 -43.30 24.97
CA VAL A 650 12.42 -43.07 26.08
C VAL A 650 13.04 -41.67 26.04
N ALA A 651 13.27 -41.13 24.84
CA ALA A 651 13.69 -39.76 24.59
C ALA A 651 13.22 -39.30 23.20
N ARG A 652 13.29 -37.99 22.95
CA ARG A 652 13.09 -37.37 21.63
C ARG A 652 14.13 -36.28 21.43
N VAL A 653 14.51 -36.07 20.18
CA VAL A 653 15.44 -35.01 19.80
C VAL A 653 14.87 -34.14 18.69
N SER A 654 15.19 -32.85 18.76
CA SER A 654 14.81 -31.85 17.76
C SER A 654 16.05 -31.27 17.11
N SER A 655 15.97 -31.01 15.80
CA SER A 655 17.03 -30.33 15.04
C SER A 655 17.40 -28.94 15.58
N SER A 656 16.60 -28.36 16.49
CA SER A 656 16.95 -27.12 17.19
C SER A 656 18.06 -27.28 18.25
N GLY A 657 18.44 -28.51 18.62
CA GLY A 657 19.40 -28.82 19.68
C GLY A 657 18.76 -29.17 21.02
N LEU A 658 17.46 -29.52 21.05
CA LEU A 658 16.75 -30.00 22.23
C LEU A 658 16.78 -31.54 22.27
N ILE A 659 17.14 -32.09 23.43
CA ILE A 659 16.92 -33.50 23.80
C ILE A 659 15.90 -33.53 24.94
N GLU A 660 14.74 -34.17 24.74
CA GLU A 660 13.72 -34.39 25.75
C GLU A 660 13.78 -35.84 26.24
N ILE A 661 13.93 -36.04 27.55
CA ILE A 661 14.07 -37.36 28.21
C ILE A 661 12.79 -37.67 29.00
N TYR A 662 12.18 -38.82 28.74
CA TYR A 662 10.91 -39.22 29.38
C TYR A 662 11.09 -40.17 30.57
N VAL A 663 12.12 -41.00 30.57
CA VAL A 663 12.42 -41.97 31.63
C VAL A 663 13.44 -41.43 32.63
N HIS A 664 13.45 -41.92 33.88
CA HIS A 664 14.60 -41.65 34.75
C HIS A 664 15.70 -42.66 34.42
N PHE A 665 16.94 -42.19 34.42
CA PHE A 665 18.10 -43.03 34.15
C PHE A 665 18.36 -44.03 35.28
N ASP A 666 17.98 -43.71 36.52
CA ASP A 666 18.09 -44.60 37.67
C ASP A 666 17.24 -45.88 37.54
N ILE A 667 16.07 -45.81 36.88
CA ILE A 667 15.18 -46.95 36.61
C ILE A 667 15.79 -47.89 35.56
N TRP A 668 16.57 -47.34 34.62
CA TRP A 668 17.16 -48.07 33.50
C TRP A 668 18.63 -48.46 33.71
N GLY A 669 19.23 -48.09 34.85
CA GLY A 669 20.60 -48.45 35.22
C GLY A 669 21.61 -48.08 34.13
N GLY A 670 22.55 -48.98 33.83
CA GLY A 670 23.57 -48.79 32.79
C GLY A 670 23.03 -48.51 31.38
N CYS A 671 21.71 -48.60 31.13
CA CYS A 671 21.10 -48.28 29.83
C CYS A 671 20.92 -46.79 29.54
N ALA A 672 21.08 -45.93 30.54
CA ALA A 672 20.89 -44.49 30.44
C ALA A 672 21.85 -43.79 29.47
N ASN A 673 23.14 -44.15 29.52
CA ASN A 673 24.18 -43.58 28.66
C ASN A 673 23.87 -43.82 27.18
N TYR A 674 23.34 -44.99 26.84
CA TYR A 674 23.07 -45.38 25.45
C TYR A 674 22.01 -44.48 24.83
N ILE A 675 20.94 -44.19 25.57
CA ILE A 675 19.87 -43.29 25.11
C ILE A 675 20.47 -41.91 24.82
N LEU A 676 21.27 -41.36 25.74
CA LEU A 676 21.82 -40.02 25.52
C LEU A 676 22.84 -39.97 24.37
N PHE A 677 23.71 -40.98 24.22
CA PHE A 677 24.60 -41.07 23.07
C PHE A 677 23.84 -41.16 21.75
N HIS A 678 22.73 -41.91 21.72
CA HIS A 678 21.86 -42.05 20.56
C HIS A 678 21.26 -40.70 20.14
N GLU A 679 20.65 -39.96 21.07
CA GLU A 679 20.06 -38.65 20.80
C GLU A 679 21.12 -37.60 20.38
N ILE A 680 22.31 -37.66 20.97
CA ILE A 680 23.45 -36.83 20.53
C ILE A 680 23.87 -37.23 19.11
N GLY A 681 23.83 -38.52 18.77
CA GLY A 681 24.08 -39.04 17.43
C GLY A 681 23.22 -38.40 16.36
N HIS A 682 21.92 -38.23 16.60
CA HIS A 682 21.02 -37.48 15.69
C HIS A 682 21.47 -36.03 15.51
N LEU A 683 21.81 -35.33 16.60
CA LEU A 683 22.26 -33.93 16.50
C LEU A 683 23.61 -33.79 15.78
N VAL A 684 24.52 -34.73 16.01
CA VAL A 684 25.80 -34.82 15.31
C VAL A 684 25.58 -35.03 13.83
N ASP A 685 24.67 -35.94 13.46
CA ASP A 685 24.30 -36.13 12.09
C ASP A 685 23.83 -34.81 11.48
N TRP A 686 22.77 -34.20 12.03
CA TRP A 686 22.15 -32.98 11.50
C TRP A 686 23.10 -31.79 11.36
N HIS A 687 24.02 -31.59 12.30
CA HIS A 687 24.77 -30.32 12.41
C HIS A 687 26.28 -30.43 12.28
N SER A 688 26.87 -31.60 12.50
CA SER A 688 28.33 -31.75 12.57
C SER A 688 28.94 -32.41 11.34
N LEU A 689 28.15 -33.16 10.56
CA LEU A 689 28.65 -33.77 9.34
C LEU A 689 28.82 -32.75 8.21
N THR A 690 29.95 -32.84 7.52
CA THR A 690 30.12 -32.17 6.22
C THR A 690 29.16 -32.78 5.17
N PRO A 691 28.82 -32.05 4.10
CA PRO A 691 27.99 -32.59 3.01
C PRO A 691 28.52 -33.90 2.42
N ASP A 692 29.84 -34.04 2.29
CA ASP A 692 30.48 -35.26 1.77
C ASP A 692 30.37 -36.43 2.75
N GLN A 693 30.55 -36.20 4.05
CA GLN A 693 30.34 -37.21 5.09
C GLN A 693 28.88 -37.68 5.12
N ARG A 694 27.92 -36.75 5.04
CA ARG A 694 26.50 -37.10 4.99
C ARG A 694 26.20 -37.99 3.78
N LYS A 695 26.63 -37.57 2.59
CA LYS A 695 26.45 -38.32 1.34
C LYS A 695 27.10 -39.70 1.39
N GLU A 696 28.27 -39.81 2.01
CA GLU A 696 28.94 -41.10 2.16
C GLU A 696 28.15 -42.03 3.10
N PHE A 697 27.64 -41.51 4.22
CA PHE A 697 26.80 -42.32 5.10
C PHE A 697 25.47 -42.71 4.43
N ASP A 698 24.85 -41.81 3.65
CA ASP A 698 23.65 -42.12 2.85
C ASP A 698 23.91 -43.28 1.88
N ARG A 699 25.08 -43.27 1.23
CA ARG A 699 25.52 -44.34 0.33
C ARG A 699 25.68 -45.67 1.08
N LEU A 700 26.34 -45.65 2.25
CA LEU A 700 26.55 -46.86 3.07
C LEU A 700 25.21 -47.43 3.57
N HIS A 701 24.29 -46.58 4.01
CA HIS A 701 22.95 -46.98 4.42
C HIS A 701 22.18 -47.61 3.25
N ALA A 702 22.11 -46.94 2.10
CA ALA A 702 21.39 -47.46 0.93
C ALA A 702 21.93 -48.82 0.45
N LEU A 703 23.25 -49.02 0.50
CA LEU A 703 23.86 -50.30 0.14
C LEU A 703 23.52 -51.43 1.12
N SER A 704 23.16 -51.10 2.37
CA SER A 704 22.88 -52.08 3.44
C SER A 704 21.72 -53.02 3.11
N TYR A 705 20.87 -52.65 2.15
CA TYR A 705 19.72 -53.44 1.68
C TYR A 705 19.98 -54.18 0.35
N THR A 706 21.10 -53.93 -0.32
CA THR A 706 21.32 -54.38 -1.72
C THR A 706 22.11 -55.69 -1.86
N GLY A 707 22.62 -56.23 -0.74
CA GLY A 707 23.40 -57.46 -0.70
C GLY A 707 22.55 -58.73 -0.74
N SER A 708 23.16 -59.84 -1.18
CA SER A 708 22.56 -61.19 -1.15
C SER A 708 22.61 -61.88 0.23
N GLY A 709 23.05 -61.17 1.27
CA GLY A 709 23.18 -61.66 2.63
C GLY A 709 22.11 -61.12 3.57
N ASP A 710 22.20 -61.53 4.83
CA ASP A 710 21.35 -61.05 5.91
C ASP A 710 21.56 -59.54 6.15
N SER A 711 20.61 -58.69 5.72
CA SER A 711 20.72 -57.23 5.81
C SER A 711 21.01 -56.72 7.22
N TRP A 712 20.48 -57.39 8.25
CA TRP A 712 20.68 -57.04 9.66
C TRP A 712 22.15 -57.03 10.09
N LYS A 713 23.04 -57.78 9.40
CA LYS A 713 24.49 -57.76 9.66
C LYS A 713 25.18 -56.45 9.26
N ASN A 714 24.52 -55.61 8.46
CA ASN A 714 25.04 -54.31 8.02
C ASN A 714 24.75 -53.16 9.00
N PHE A 715 24.02 -53.43 10.08
CA PHE A 715 23.59 -52.43 11.06
C PHE A 715 24.19 -52.72 12.44
N ALA A 716 24.47 -51.67 13.22
CA ALA A 716 24.95 -51.84 14.58
C ALA A 716 23.88 -52.48 15.49
N ARG A 717 22.61 -52.16 15.24
CA ARG A 717 21.43 -52.66 15.94
C ARG A 717 20.27 -52.85 14.98
N PRO A 718 19.28 -53.72 15.30
CA PRO A 718 18.07 -53.86 14.50
C PRO A 718 17.31 -52.54 14.30
N TYR A 719 17.32 -51.64 15.29
CA TYR A 719 16.63 -50.34 15.21
C TYR A 719 17.20 -49.43 14.10
N GLY A 720 18.48 -49.58 13.75
CA GLY A 720 19.08 -48.84 12.64
C GLY A 720 18.54 -49.23 11.25
N GLU A 721 17.78 -50.33 11.14
CA GLU A 721 17.13 -50.73 9.88
C GLU A 721 15.91 -49.87 9.54
N GLU A 722 15.35 -49.13 10.51
CA GLU A 722 14.11 -48.38 10.31
C GLU A 722 14.27 -47.23 9.31
N ASN A 723 15.35 -46.47 9.43
CA ASN A 723 15.70 -45.40 8.50
C ASN A 723 17.17 -44.97 8.65
N ARG A 724 17.62 -44.11 7.74
CA ARG A 724 19.01 -43.63 7.67
C ARG A 724 19.46 -42.84 8.90
N GLU A 725 18.56 -42.08 9.54
CA GLU A 725 18.90 -41.29 10.72
C GLU A 725 19.13 -42.20 11.94
N GLU A 726 18.26 -43.21 12.10
CA GLU A 726 18.41 -44.24 13.14
C GLU A 726 19.65 -45.12 12.93
N ASP A 727 20.00 -45.44 11.69
CA ASP A 727 21.26 -46.15 11.38
C ASP A 727 22.46 -45.34 11.86
N PHE A 728 22.47 -44.03 11.62
CA PHE A 728 23.55 -43.17 12.11
C PHE A 728 23.58 -43.10 13.64
N ALA A 729 22.43 -42.83 14.28
CA ALA A 729 22.34 -42.68 15.73
C ALA A 729 22.73 -43.98 16.46
N THR A 730 22.25 -45.13 15.98
CA THR A 730 22.61 -46.44 16.54
C THR A 730 24.07 -46.83 16.27
N MET A 731 24.67 -46.41 15.14
CA MET A 731 26.10 -46.57 14.89
C MET A 731 26.93 -45.70 15.84
N PHE A 732 26.52 -44.44 16.08
CA PHE A 732 27.18 -43.54 17.02
C PHE A 732 27.12 -44.11 18.44
N GLU A 733 25.92 -44.48 18.89
CA GLU A 733 25.66 -45.13 20.18
C GLU A 733 26.50 -46.40 20.36
N ALA A 734 26.51 -47.31 19.38
CA ALA A 734 27.26 -48.56 19.49
C ALA A 734 28.77 -48.31 19.52
N TYR A 735 29.26 -47.32 18.77
CA TYR A 735 30.67 -46.96 18.77
C TYR A 735 31.10 -46.40 20.14
N THR A 736 30.28 -45.53 20.76
CA THR A 736 30.54 -44.95 22.07
C THR A 736 30.23 -45.88 23.24
N GLN A 737 29.44 -46.94 23.03
CA GLN A 737 29.18 -47.95 24.04
C GLN A 737 30.34 -48.94 24.19
N ASP A 738 30.75 -49.58 23.10
CA ASP A 738 31.84 -50.56 23.12
C ASP A 738 32.45 -50.68 21.73
N THR A 739 33.46 -49.83 21.48
CA THR A 739 34.14 -49.79 20.18
C THR A 739 34.81 -51.12 19.85
N LEU A 740 35.36 -51.81 20.86
CA LEU A 740 36.11 -53.05 20.67
C LEU A 740 35.18 -54.19 20.24
N SER A 741 34.05 -54.35 20.93
CA SER A 741 33.04 -55.35 20.57
C SER A 741 32.40 -55.06 19.22
N LEU A 742 32.10 -53.79 18.92
CA LEU A 742 31.58 -53.39 17.61
C LEU A 742 32.58 -53.71 16.48
N LEU A 743 33.85 -53.36 16.67
CA LEU A 743 34.92 -53.62 15.70
C LEU A 743 35.15 -55.12 15.48
N ALA A 744 35.17 -55.91 16.55
CA ALA A 744 35.32 -57.36 16.47
C ALA A 744 34.18 -57.99 15.66
N ARG A 745 32.92 -57.61 15.97
CA ARG A 745 31.73 -58.06 15.24
C ARG A 745 31.78 -57.66 13.76
N ALA A 746 32.15 -56.41 13.47
CA ALA A 746 32.26 -55.90 12.11
C ALA A 746 33.33 -56.65 11.30
N LYS A 747 34.47 -56.99 11.91
CA LYS A 747 35.52 -57.82 11.29
C LYS A 747 35.03 -59.24 11.01
N THR A 748 34.36 -59.89 11.96
CA THR A 748 33.78 -61.22 11.76
C THR A 748 32.80 -61.23 10.58
N TYR A 749 31.90 -60.25 10.48
CA TYR A 749 30.96 -60.18 9.36
C TYR A 749 31.65 -59.88 8.02
N ALA A 750 32.68 -59.04 8.01
CA ALA A 750 33.47 -58.78 6.81
C ALA A 750 34.28 -60.01 6.35
N GLU A 751 34.67 -60.90 7.27
CA GLU A 751 35.32 -62.18 6.95
C GLU A 751 34.32 -63.21 6.41
N GLU A 752 33.09 -63.24 6.97
CA GLU A 752 32.00 -64.13 6.54
C GLU A 752 31.44 -63.77 5.16
N ASP A 753 31.28 -62.47 4.87
CA ASP A 753 30.81 -61.94 3.59
C ASP A 753 31.68 -60.76 3.13
N PRO A 754 32.80 -61.04 2.43
CA PRO A 754 33.72 -60.01 1.95
C PRO A 754 33.09 -59.06 0.92
N ILE A 755 31.94 -59.41 0.33
CA ILE A 755 31.22 -58.59 -0.64
C ILE A 755 30.31 -57.59 0.09
N ASN A 756 29.71 -57.99 1.22
CA ASN A 756 28.85 -57.13 2.05
C ASN A 756 29.55 -56.76 3.38
N ASN A 757 30.61 -55.96 3.29
CA ASN A 757 31.41 -55.50 4.43
C ASN A 757 30.93 -54.14 5.00
N LEU A 758 29.65 -53.82 4.90
CA LEU A 758 29.17 -52.45 5.14
C LEU A 758 29.23 -52.02 6.60
N LEU A 759 29.07 -52.95 7.55
CA LEU A 759 29.21 -52.61 8.97
C LEU A 759 30.63 -52.13 9.29
N ILE A 760 31.67 -52.74 8.70
CA ILE A 760 33.06 -52.29 8.94
C ILE A 760 33.34 -50.94 8.27
N GLU A 761 32.75 -50.65 7.11
CA GLU A 761 32.85 -49.33 6.47
C GLU A 761 32.15 -48.25 7.32
N LYS A 762 31.00 -48.57 7.94
CA LYS A 762 30.36 -47.66 8.91
C LYS A 762 31.20 -47.48 10.19
N VAL A 763 31.94 -48.51 10.64
CA VAL A 763 32.90 -48.36 11.75
C VAL A 763 34.07 -47.45 11.39
N LYS A 764 34.61 -47.56 10.17
CA LYS A 764 35.63 -46.62 9.66
C LYS A 764 35.10 -45.20 9.62
N PHE A 765 33.85 -45.02 9.18
CA PHE A 765 33.20 -43.73 9.20
C PHE A 765 33.16 -43.13 10.62
N MET A 766 32.74 -43.92 11.62
CA MET A 766 32.70 -43.46 13.01
C MET A 766 34.11 -43.17 13.55
N ALA A 767 35.11 -44.03 13.26
CA ALA A 767 36.50 -43.75 13.65
C ALA A 767 37.02 -42.43 13.06
N LYS A 768 36.66 -42.09 11.81
CA LYS A 768 36.98 -40.77 11.23
C LYS A 768 36.23 -39.62 11.90
N LEU A 769 34.99 -39.83 12.32
CA LEU A 769 34.19 -38.82 13.00
C LEU A 769 34.80 -38.44 14.37
N PHE A 770 35.34 -39.42 15.09
CA PHE A 770 36.05 -39.23 16.37
C PHE A 770 37.55 -38.93 16.18
N ALA A 771 38.01 -38.79 14.94
CA ALA A 771 39.42 -38.58 14.66
C ALA A 771 39.87 -37.15 14.96
N HIS A 772 41.08 -37.02 15.49
CA HIS A 772 41.72 -35.74 15.79
C HIS A 772 43.24 -35.87 15.63
N ARG A 773 43.94 -34.73 15.57
CA ARG A 773 45.41 -34.72 15.53
C ARG A 773 45.97 -34.75 16.94
N GLY A 774 46.81 -35.76 17.22
CA GLY A 774 47.57 -35.85 18.45
C GLY A 774 48.68 -34.79 18.53
N ARG A 775 49.31 -34.66 19.70
CA ARG A 775 50.39 -33.68 19.93
C ARG A 775 51.64 -33.95 19.08
N ASP A 776 51.81 -35.18 18.62
CA ASP A 776 52.90 -35.62 17.73
C ASP A 776 52.58 -35.40 16.24
N GLY A 777 51.40 -34.86 15.92
CA GLY A 777 50.95 -34.57 14.56
C GLY A 777 50.29 -35.75 13.84
N LYS A 778 50.28 -36.95 14.43
CA LYS A 778 49.59 -38.13 13.87
C LYS A 778 48.08 -38.03 14.05
N MET A 779 47.35 -38.83 13.28
CA MET A 779 45.90 -38.97 13.44
C MET A 779 45.60 -40.03 14.50
N TYR A 780 44.77 -39.65 15.45
CA TYR A 780 44.23 -40.52 16.49
C TYR A 780 42.72 -40.55 16.37
N THR A 781 42.10 -41.54 16.98
CA THR A 781 40.65 -41.63 17.19
C THR A 781 40.38 -42.01 18.64
N TYR A 782 39.24 -41.59 19.16
CA TYR A 782 38.76 -42.07 20.44
C TYR A 782 38.09 -43.44 20.29
N ILE A 783 38.38 -44.33 21.22
CA ILE A 783 37.64 -45.58 21.42
C ILE A 783 37.00 -45.56 22.81
N TYR A 784 35.91 -46.30 22.95
CA TYR A 784 35.05 -46.24 24.12
C TYR A 784 34.70 -47.63 24.66
N LYS A 785 34.42 -47.67 25.96
CA LYS A 785 33.85 -48.81 26.66
C LYS A 785 33.01 -48.34 27.85
N VAL A 786 31.73 -48.71 27.88
CA VAL A 786 30.84 -48.48 29.03
C VAL A 786 30.77 -49.75 29.86
N GLU A 787 31.09 -49.66 31.15
CA GLU A 787 31.05 -50.80 32.07
C GLU A 787 29.61 -51.02 32.60
N ASN A 788 29.35 -52.20 33.19
CA ASN A 788 28.02 -52.57 33.68
C ASN A 788 27.45 -51.64 34.76
N ASP A 789 28.32 -50.92 35.47
CA ASP A 789 27.94 -49.93 36.49
C ASP A 789 27.64 -48.54 35.90
N GLY A 790 27.73 -48.39 34.57
CA GLY A 790 27.51 -47.13 33.86
C GLY A 790 28.77 -46.27 33.69
N THR A 791 29.91 -46.68 34.24
CA THR A 791 31.18 -45.95 34.10
C THR A 791 31.60 -45.89 32.64
N ILE A 792 31.93 -44.69 32.13
CA ILE A 792 32.36 -44.51 30.74
C ILE A 792 33.88 -44.47 30.69
N LYS A 793 34.49 -45.33 29.88
CA LYS A 793 35.92 -45.30 29.59
C LYS A 793 36.17 -44.84 28.17
N ARG A 794 37.11 -43.93 27.99
CA ARG A 794 37.60 -43.45 26.69
C ARG A 794 39.11 -43.62 26.61
N ALA A 795 39.62 -44.02 25.46
CA ALA A 795 41.06 -44.01 25.20
C ALA A 795 41.34 -43.39 23.83
N GLU A 796 42.50 -42.74 23.71
CA GLU A 796 43.03 -42.23 22.46
C GLU A 796 43.95 -43.29 21.85
N VAL A 797 43.70 -43.69 20.59
CA VAL A 797 44.52 -44.68 19.86
C VAL A 797 44.80 -44.21 18.44
N GLU A 798 45.92 -44.66 17.86
CA GLU A 798 46.30 -44.28 16.50
C GLU A 798 45.22 -44.71 15.50
N LEU A 799 44.87 -43.83 14.57
CA LEU A 799 44.00 -44.18 13.44
C LEU A 799 44.85 -44.82 12.35
N GLY A 800 44.59 -46.10 12.07
CA GLY A 800 45.33 -46.89 11.09
C GLY A 800 45.15 -46.39 9.65
N SER A 801 46.04 -46.83 8.76
CA SER A 801 45.96 -46.50 7.32
C SER A 801 44.73 -47.08 6.61
N ASP A 802 44.06 -48.03 7.25
CA ASP A 802 42.79 -48.63 6.82
C ASP A 802 41.57 -47.90 7.41
N ASP A 803 41.80 -46.76 8.07
CA ASP A 803 40.81 -45.94 8.77
C ASP A 803 40.15 -46.63 9.96
N LEU A 804 40.78 -47.66 10.53
CA LEU A 804 40.32 -48.33 11.75
C LEU A 804 41.19 -47.97 12.96
N PRO A 805 40.65 -48.03 14.19
CA PRO A 805 41.46 -47.86 15.39
C PRO A 805 42.52 -48.96 15.53
N VAL A 806 43.78 -48.58 15.77
CA VAL A 806 44.87 -49.52 16.07
C VAL A 806 44.82 -49.85 17.56
N ILE A 807 44.42 -51.07 17.91
CA ILE A 807 44.24 -51.48 19.31
C ILE A 807 45.57 -51.97 19.90
N PRO A 808 46.18 -51.24 20.87
CA PRO A 808 47.41 -51.67 21.53
C PRO A 808 47.15 -52.77 22.56
N ASP A 809 48.18 -53.56 22.90
CA ASP A 809 48.10 -54.60 23.92
C ASP A 809 47.71 -54.06 25.31
N ASN A 810 48.08 -52.80 25.61
CA ASN A 810 47.71 -52.10 26.83
C ASN A 810 47.04 -50.76 26.46
N ILE A 811 45.74 -50.64 26.74
CA ILE A 811 44.97 -49.43 26.47
C ILE A 811 44.97 -48.53 27.71
N ASN A 812 45.34 -47.26 27.52
CA ASN A 812 45.30 -46.25 28.58
C ASN A 812 43.91 -45.60 28.63
N TRP A 813 43.04 -46.14 29.50
CA TRP A 813 41.67 -45.66 29.66
C TRP A 813 41.58 -44.45 30.60
N GLU A 814 40.98 -43.37 30.11
CA GLU A 814 40.40 -42.30 30.91
C GLU A 814 39.00 -42.73 31.37
N THR A 815 38.60 -42.34 32.57
CA THR A 815 37.34 -42.76 33.19
C THR A 815 36.49 -41.54 33.53
N PHE A 816 35.20 -41.59 33.22
CA PHE A 816 34.21 -40.54 33.39
C PHE A 816 32.99 -41.03 34.15
#